data_AF-F3ZC92-F1
#
_entry.id   AF-F3ZC92-F1
#
_cell.length_a   1.000
_cell.length_b   1.000
_cell.length_c   1.000
_cell.angle_alpha   90.00
_cell.angle_beta   90.00
_cell.angle_gamma   90.00
#
_symmetry.space_group_name_H-M   'P 1'
#
loop_
_entity.id
_entity.type
_entity.pdbx_description
1 polymer ?
#
loop_
_entity_poly.entity_id
_entity_poly.type
_entity_poly.pdbx_seq_one_letter_code
_entity_poly.pdbx_strand_id
1 'polypeptide(L)'
;MPTRSRPSPTAGERIDLDLAEAALVERYARLVRLTYLVLPTSLTRHRRVLTAHGIVQRALPGTGTRLLRPAPRRVPAPRGAHERPGYAWVREQVLREALRHARRPSWWPHRLPPPRALRPGLPTVIGLRLFPHAGGTEEVALDQALGQTDGATRAAFVLATLDELPPEGVDDVLVRLGVEDPAGARERAAGLAGAARGAAEALVRSDEFDPSSLRTQPTDLLRRRHRVRLGLITGTALVVTGGVLGVVGSGATPLTGPPPVPHGSGALDPDRLVVRSRTSWDDTARVDFTAWPARGSRTKDTDLLAKALNAWARAGGALGEDGRTGRAAGIAFTRAPGTPAGAPTGSPRLLYAGNVEGDAVVLLHDGDRVARYTEPASGGGAAFEVGRTDDADVTTAAALVLHRSKAGARWLTAPWIDESATRDLLRPDTPARALGVSKDGITSPLPEPPAGGGCGTWPVVQFRSSARIVEKHSFLLTDLGALSPVHLTYTPPPGAGAPARQPREATGSRALVTWARLACRLGALRGEGVRAVNTWDYAAQRLPEGGGEAVWACTRADTWAGRGDVFLSLRTPAARPAAPVEVVARADDTAACSRFGQHVVAGARWKSPQGHWYALGAGSRQVTALTTSGAVSGTHPGATFAVRAPEDGPVRVRARLGNGETLDEVGR
;
A
#
# COMPACT_ATOMS: atom_id res chain seq x y z
N MET A 1 -60.52 -38.32 33.17
CA MET A 1 -59.89 -39.04 32.03
C MET A 1 -58.69 -38.24 31.54
N PRO A 2 -57.58 -38.91 31.16
CA PRO A 2 -56.41 -38.96 32.03
C PRO A 2 -55.34 -37.92 31.72
N THR A 3 -54.71 -37.49 32.81
CA THR A 3 -53.52 -36.65 32.90
C THR A 3 -52.32 -37.30 32.19
N ARG A 4 -51.85 -36.68 31.10
CA ARG A 4 -50.54 -36.99 30.52
C ARG A 4 -49.46 -36.40 31.41
N SER A 5 -48.78 -37.28 32.12
CA SER A 5 -47.59 -37.02 32.92
C SER A 5 -46.53 -36.29 32.09
N ARG A 6 -46.08 -35.13 32.58
CA ARG A 6 -44.84 -34.48 32.14
C ARG A 6 -43.67 -35.45 32.35
N PRO A 7 -42.80 -35.70 31.35
CA PRO A 7 -41.53 -36.33 31.63
C PRO A 7 -40.71 -35.37 32.49
N SER A 8 -40.35 -35.81 33.70
CA SER A 8 -39.28 -35.18 34.48
C SER A 8 -37.98 -35.23 33.66
N PRO A 9 -37.14 -34.16 33.70
CA PRO A 9 -35.89 -34.15 32.95
C PRO A 9 -34.98 -35.24 33.50
N THR A 10 -34.72 -36.26 32.69
CA THR A 10 -33.75 -37.30 32.99
C THR A 10 -32.36 -36.69 33.09
N ALA A 11 -31.62 -37.20 34.09
CA ALA A 11 -30.29 -36.79 34.51
C ALA A 11 -29.35 -36.46 33.33
N GLY A 12 -28.73 -35.28 33.42
CA GLY A 12 -27.75 -34.81 32.45
C GLY A 12 -26.65 -35.84 32.21
N GLU A 13 -26.52 -36.22 30.95
CA GLU A 13 -25.37 -36.93 30.41
C GLU A 13 -24.11 -36.13 30.79
N ARG A 14 -23.31 -36.67 31.71
CA ARG A 14 -22.07 -36.02 32.15
C ARG A 14 -21.05 -36.23 31.06
N ILE A 15 -20.72 -35.16 30.37
CA ILE A 15 -19.79 -35.18 29.26
C ILE A 15 -18.37 -35.11 29.80
N ASP A 16 -17.53 -35.96 29.24
CA ASP A 16 -16.09 -35.90 29.46
C ASP A 16 -15.56 -34.58 28.86
N LEU A 17 -15.11 -33.68 29.72
CA LEU A 17 -14.63 -32.35 29.33
C LEU A 17 -13.48 -32.49 28.32
N ASP A 18 -12.65 -33.52 28.47
CA ASP A 18 -11.53 -33.80 27.58
C ASP A 18 -12.01 -34.12 26.15
N LEU A 19 -13.15 -34.81 26.00
CA LEU A 19 -13.76 -35.09 24.69
C LEU A 19 -14.36 -33.83 24.06
N ALA A 20 -14.92 -32.93 24.85
CA ALA A 20 -15.45 -31.65 24.36
C ALA A 20 -14.33 -30.69 23.95
N GLU A 21 -13.23 -30.63 24.72
CA GLU A 21 -12.03 -29.88 24.40
C GLU A 21 -11.35 -30.38 23.13
N ALA A 22 -11.14 -31.69 23.01
CA ALA A 22 -10.59 -32.31 21.81
C ALA A 22 -11.47 -32.03 20.58
N ALA A 23 -12.80 -32.16 20.72
CA ALA A 23 -13.74 -31.88 19.63
C ALA A 23 -13.74 -30.40 19.23
N LEU A 24 -13.62 -29.46 20.18
CA LEU A 24 -13.53 -28.03 19.89
C LEU A 24 -12.28 -27.71 19.07
N VAL A 25 -11.12 -28.27 19.44
CA VAL A 25 -9.85 -28.04 18.74
C VAL A 25 -9.86 -28.69 17.36
N GLU A 26 -10.26 -29.96 17.25
CA GLU A 26 -10.29 -30.70 15.99
C GLU A 26 -11.28 -30.11 14.98
N ARG A 27 -12.40 -29.53 15.44
CA ARG A 27 -13.49 -29.04 14.59
C ARG A 27 -13.74 -27.53 14.71
N TYR A 28 -12.74 -26.76 15.15
CA TYR A 28 -12.89 -25.33 15.40
C TYR A 28 -13.44 -24.56 14.19
N ALA A 29 -12.79 -24.69 13.02
CA ALA A 29 -13.21 -23.99 11.81
C ALA A 29 -14.65 -24.34 11.40
N ARG A 30 -15.02 -25.61 11.53
CA ARG A 30 -16.38 -26.11 11.25
C ARG A 30 -17.41 -25.50 12.20
N LEU A 31 -17.12 -25.43 13.50
CA LEU A 31 -17.99 -24.81 14.50
C LEU A 31 -18.16 -23.30 14.27
N VAL A 32 -17.09 -22.60 13.87
CA VAL A 32 -17.15 -21.17 13.53
C VAL A 32 -18.01 -20.97 12.27
N ARG A 33 -17.85 -21.81 11.26
CA ARG A 33 -18.64 -21.78 10.02
C ARG A 33 -20.13 -21.96 10.27
N LEU A 34 -20.47 -22.98 11.05
CA LEU A 34 -21.84 -23.26 11.45
C LEU A 34 -22.44 -22.06 12.21
N THR A 35 -21.69 -21.51 13.16
CA THR A 35 -22.12 -20.33 13.93
C THR A 35 -22.30 -19.08 13.06
N TYR A 36 -21.37 -18.82 12.15
CA TYR A 36 -21.39 -17.66 11.25
C TYR A 36 -22.64 -17.62 10.37
N LEU A 37 -23.04 -18.77 9.83
CA LEU A 37 -24.20 -18.91 8.96
C LEU A 37 -25.53 -18.78 9.72
N VAL A 38 -25.60 -19.21 10.98
CA VAL A 38 -26.82 -19.10 11.79
C VAL A 38 -27.03 -17.68 12.33
N LEU A 39 -25.93 -16.98 12.63
CA LEU A 39 -25.98 -15.60 13.12
C LEU A 39 -26.75 -14.67 12.17
N PRO A 40 -27.48 -13.67 12.72
CA PRO A 40 -28.34 -12.82 11.92
C PRO A 40 -27.53 -11.97 10.92
N THR A 41 -28.02 -11.87 9.68
CA THR A 41 -27.44 -11.05 8.59
C THR A 41 -27.55 -9.54 8.85
N SER A 42 -28.33 -9.12 9.86
CA SER A 42 -28.33 -7.75 10.36
C SER A 42 -27.01 -7.33 11.04
N LEU A 43 -26.15 -8.30 11.40
CA LEU A 43 -24.78 -8.03 11.78
C LEU A 43 -23.95 -7.74 10.53
N THR A 44 -23.13 -6.68 10.56
CA THR A 44 -22.13 -6.47 9.52
C THR A 44 -21.22 -7.69 9.43
N ARG A 45 -20.72 -8.02 8.22
CA ARG A 45 -19.84 -9.19 8.01
C ARG A 45 -18.70 -9.28 9.04
N HIS A 46 -18.07 -8.15 9.34
CA HIS A 46 -17.04 -8.03 10.37
C HIS A 46 -17.53 -8.41 11.77
N ARG A 47 -18.69 -7.88 12.21
CA ARG A 47 -19.26 -8.24 13.52
C ARG A 47 -19.68 -9.70 13.55
N ARG A 48 -20.27 -10.21 12.46
CA ARG A 48 -20.72 -11.61 12.34
C ARG A 48 -19.55 -12.60 12.50
N VAL A 49 -18.39 -12.32 11.88
CA VAL A 49 -17.15 -13.10 12.07
C VAL A 49 -16.70 -13.09 13.52
N LEU A 50 -16.54 -11.90 14.12
CA LEU A 50 -16.05 -11.79 15.50
C LEU A 50 -16.99 -12.47 16.50
N THR A 51 -18.31 -12.28 16.34
CA THR A 51 -19.31 -12.94 17.17
C THR A 51 -19.26 -14.45 17.01
N ALA A 52 -19.05 -14.98 15.80
CA ALA A 52 -18.93 -16.42 15.58
C ALA A 52 -17.74 -17.01 16.35
N HIS A 53 -16.54 -16.42 16.20
CA HIS A 53 -15.36 -16.85 16.95
C HIS A 53 -15.56 -16.73 18.46
N GLY A 54 -16.16 -15.63 18.92
CA GLY A 54 -16.41 -15.39 20.34
C GLY A 54 -17.45 -16.32 20.97
N ILE A 55 -18.40 -16.85 20.20
CA ILE A 55 -19.34 -17.88 20.65
C ILE A 55 -18.61 -19.22 20.78
N VAL A 56 -17.85 -19.62 19.76
CA VAL A 56 -17.12 -20.90 19.76
C VAL A 56 -16.06 -20.95 20.85
N GLN A 57 -15.31 -19.86 21.06
CA GLN A 57 -14.30 -19.76 22.13
C GLN A 57 -14.89 -19.84 23.55
N ARG A 58 -16.18 -19.56 23.71
CA ARG A 58 -16.90 -19.61 25.00
C ARG A 58 -17.84 -20.80 25.11
N ALA A 59 -17.75 -21.76 24.19
CA ALA A 59 -18.62 -22.94 24.17
C ALA A 59 -18.31 -23.90 25.32
N LEU A 60 -17.07 -23.90 25.82
CA LEU A 60 -16.67 -24.69 26.98
C LEU A 60 -17.04 -24.00 28.30
N PRO A 61 -17.42 -24.75 29.34
CA PRO A 61 -17.73 -24.19 30.64
C PRO A 61 -16.46 -23.62 31.27
N GLY A 62 -16.55 -22.40 31.82
CA GLY A 62 -15.43 -21.79 32.54
C GLY A 62 -15.14 -22.51 33.86
N THR A 63 -13.93 -22.31 34.39
CA THR A 63 -13.43 -22.90 35.66
C THR A 63 -14.28 -22.59 36.91
N GLY A 64 -15.27 -21.70 36.81
CA GLY A 64 -16.18 -21.31 37.90
C GLY A 64 -17.61 -21.86 37.84
N THR A 65 -17.96 -22.65 36.80
CA THR A 65 -19.26 -23.35 36.76
C THR A 65 -19.16 -24.61 37.61
N ARG A 66 -20.00 -24.74 38.65
CA ARG A 66 -20.02 -25.85 39.63
C ARG A 66 -19.99 -27.22 38.93
N LEU A 67 -18.81 -27.81 38.78
CA LEU A 67 -18.62 -29.16 38.25
C LEU A 67 -19.09 -30.16 39.31
N LEU A 68 -20.20 -30.84 39.02
CA LEU A 68 -20.61 -32.03 39.77
C LEU A 68 -19.58 -33.15 39.49
N ARG A 69 -19.11 -33.80 40.57
CA ARG A 69 -18.06 -34.84 40.67
C ARG A 69 -18.00 -35.87 39.52
N PRO A 70 -16.82 -36.47 39.25
CA PRO A 70 -16.64 -37.46 38.19
C PRO A 70 -17.51 -38.71 38.42
N ALA A 71 -18.10 -39.26 37.36
CA ALA A 71 -18.71 -40.59 37.35
C ALA A 71 -17.68 -41.63 36.85
N PRO A 72 -17.78 -42.91 37.24
CA PRO A 72 -16.78 -43.93 36.90
C PRO A 72 -16.81 -44.31 35.41
N ARG A 73 -15.62 -44.58 34.87
CA ARG A 73 -15.35 -45.02 33.48
C ARG A 73 -16.23 -46.21 33.09
N ARG A 74 -17.01 -46.08 32.01
CA ARG A 74 -17.60 -47.21 31.28
C ARG A 74 -16.78 -47.48 30.01
N VAL A 75 -16.57 -48.76 29.74
CA VAL A 75 -15.78 -49.33 28.63
C VAL A 75 -16.43 -48.99 27.27
N PRO A 76 -15.66 -48.73 26.18
CA PRO A 76 -16.23 -48.31 24.90
C PRO A 76 -16.99 -49.45 24.20
N ALA A 77 -18.18 -49.16 23.67
CA ALA A 77 -18.89 -50.04 22.73
C ALA A 77 -18.38 -49.85 21.28
N PRO A 78 -18.60 -50.81 20.37
CA PRO A 78 -17.95 -50.87 19.05
C PRO A 78 -18.39 -49.74 18.11
N ARG A 79 -17.45 -49.31 17.24
CA ARG A 79 -17.61 -48.24 16.25
C ARG A 79 -18.72 -48.55 15.24
N GLY A 80 -19.90 -47.94 15.45
CA GLY A 80 -20.87 -47.60 14.42
C GLY A 80 -20.88 -46.08 14.23
N ALA A 81 -21.30 -45.59 13.07
CA ALA A 81 -21.34 -44.17 12.69
C ALA A 81 -22.33 -43.35 13.53
N HIS A 82 -21.97 -43.13 14.80
CA HIS A 82 -22.67 -42.26 15.73
C HIS A 82 -21.72 -41.14 16.12
N GLU A 83 -22.24 -39.93 16.01
CA GLU A 83 -21.53 -38.68 16.26
C GLU A 83 -20.72 -38.72 17.57
N ARG A 84 -19.46 -38.25 17.55
CA ARG A 84 -18.63 -38.21 18.77
C ARG A 84 -19.37 -37.35 19.82
N PRO A 85 -19.65 -37.87 21.04
CA PRO A 85 -20.47 -37.17 22.03
C PRO A 85 -20.00 -35.73 22.35
N GLY A 86 -18.68 -35.49 22.31
CA GLY A 86 -18.10 -34.16 22.52
C GLY A 86 -18.46 -33.12 21.44
N TYR A 87 -18.44 -33.49 20.16
CA TYR A 87 -18.77 -32.56 19.06
C TYR A 87 -20.26 -32.21 19.06
N ALA A 88 -21.13 -33.21 19.24
CA ALA A 88 -22.59 -33.03 19.30
C ALA A 88 -22.98 -32.02 20.38
N TRP A 89 -22.35 -32.09 21.56
CA TRP A 89 -22.60 -31.17 22.65
C TRP A 89 -22.08 -29.76 22.38
N VAL A 90 -20.84 -29.61 21.93
CA VAL A 90 -20.26 -28.29 21.61
C VAL A 90 -21.09 -27.61 20.52
N ARG A 91 -21.51 -28.35 19.48
CA ARG A 91 -22.42 -27.87 18.44
C ARG A 91 -23.72 -27.32 19.02
N GLU A 92 -24.35 -28.06 19.92
CA GLU A 92 -25.61 -27.64 20.53
C GLU A 92 -25.43 -26.35 21.36
N GLN A 93 -24.32 -26.20 22.09
CA GLN A 93 -24.03 -24.96 22.82
C GLN A 93 -23.83 -23.76 21.90
N VAL A 94 -23.03 -23.91 20.83
CA VAL A 94 -22.77 -22.79 19.91
C VAL A 94 -24.03 -22.38 19.13
N LEU A 95 -24.85 -23.34 18.71
CA LEU A 95 -26.13 -23.07 18.04
C LEU A 95 -27.11 -22.37 18.97
N ARG A 96 -27.20 -22.80 20.23
CA ARG A 96 -28.05 -22.17 21.24
C ARG A 96 -27.66 -20.71 21.43
N GLU A 97 -26.38 -20.40 21.54
CA GLU A 97 -25.90 -19.02 21.67
C GLU A 97 -26.06 -18.19 20.37
N ALA A 98 -25.90 -18.81 19.19
CA ALA A 98 -26.15 -18.17 17.91
C ALA A 98 -27.63 -17.78 17.75
N LEU A 99 -28.55 -18.69 18.07
CA LEU A 99 -29.99 -18.42 18.03
C LEU A 99 -30.39 -17.34 19.05
N ARG A 100 -29.78 -17.34 20.24
CA ARG A 100 -29.99 -16.28 21.24
C ARG A 100 -29.58 -14.88 20.74
N HIS A 101 -28.64 -14.76 19.82
CA HIS A 101 -28.27 -13.47 19.21
C HIS A 101 -29.37 -12.91 18.27
N ALA A 102 -30.24 -13.76 17.74
CA ALA A 102 -31.37 -13.34 16.92
C ALA A 102 -32.64 -13.06 17.76
N ARG A 103 -32.72 -13.52 19.02
CA ARG A 103 -33.90 -13.36 19.87
C ARG A 103 -34.14 -11.89 20.26
N ARG A 104 -35.39 -11.46 20.11
CA ARG A 104 -35.87 -10.14 20.52
C ARG A 104 -36.93 -10.32 21.61
N PRO A 105 -36.80 -9.66 22.77
CA PRO A 105 -37.92 -9.54 23.71
C PRO A 105 -39.12 -8.89 23.02
N SER A 106 -40.35 -9.25 23.40
CA SER A 106 -41.58 -8.72 22.80
C SER A 106 -41.70 -7.19 22.89
N TRP A 107 -41.13 -6.59 23.93
CA TRP A 107 -41.10 -5.15 24.16
C TRP A 107 -39.94 -4.42 23.44
N TRP A 108 -39.08 -5.13 22.71
CA TRP A 108 -37.91 -4.52 22.06
C TRP A 108 -38.29 -3.87 20.70
N PRO A 109 -37.89 -2.61 20.45
CA PRO A 109 -38.24 -1.91 19.21
C PRO A 109 -37.81 -2.67 17.95
N HIS A 110 -38.73 -2.89 17.02
CA HIS A 110 -38.45 -3.66 15.80
C HIS A 110 -37.40 -3.02 14.89
N ARG A 111 -37.25 -1.69 14.97
CA ARG A 111 -36.24 -0.92 14.20
C ARG A 111 -34.81 -1.06 14.73
N LEU A 112 -34.63 -1.55 15.96
CA LEU A 112 -33.31 -1.75 16.56
C LEU A 112 -32.83 -3.20 16.37
N PRO A 113 -31.51 -3.43 16.21
CA PRO A 113 -30.98 -4.79 16.23
C PRO A 113 -31.24 -5.46 17.58
N PRO A 114 -31.22 -6.81 17.66
CA PRO A 114 -31.46 -7.53 18.91
C PRO A 114 -30.53 -7.05 20.06
N PRO A 115 -30.98 -7.06 21.32
CA PRO A 115 -30.21 -6.50 22.44
C PRO A 115 -28.79 -7.07 22.58
N ARG A 116 -28.62 -8.37 22.30
CA ARG A 116 -27.31 -9.04 22.37
C ARG A 116 -26.35 -8.62 21.26
N ALA A 117 -26.86 -8.18 20.10
CA ALA A 117 -26.06 -7.67 19.00
C ALA A 117 -25.46 -6.27 19.27
N LEU A 118 -25.96 -5.57 20.30
CA LEU A 118 -25.46 -4.27 20.73
C LEU A 118 -24.36 -4.35 21.80
N ARG A 119 -24.20 -5.50 22.45
CA ARG A 119 -23.17 -5.68 23.48
C ARG A 119 -21.82 -5.95 22.82
N PRO A 120 -20.74 -5.26 23.22
CA PRO A 120 -19.40 -5.58 22.74
C PRO A 120 -19.01 -6.98 23.23
N GLY A 121 -18.63 -7.86 22.32
CA GLY A 121 -18.14 -9.20 22.62
C GLY A 121 -16.67 -9.34 22.27
N LEU A 122 -15.95 -10.19 23.02
CA LEU A 122 -14.63 -10.66 22.61
C LEU A 122 -14.78 -11.76 21.55
N PRO A 123 -13.85 -11.89 20.60
CA PRO A 123 -12.68 -11.04 20.38
C PRO A 123 -13.04 -9.65 19.80
N THR A 124 -12.31 -8.62 20.23
CA THR A 124 -12.41 -7.25 19.68
C THR A 124 -11.17 -6.94 18.84
N VAL A 125 -11.38 -6.29 17.69
CA VAL A 125 -10.31 -5.87 16.79
C VAL A 125 -10.39 -4.36 16.60
N ILE A 126 -9.32 -3.66 16.94
CA ILE A 126 -9.23 -2.20 16.87
C ILE A 126 -8.34 -1.82 15.69
N GLY A 127 -8.78 -0.88 14.86
CA GLY A 127 -8.00 -0.35 13.74
C GLY A 127 -8.10 -1.16 12.44
N LEU A 128 -8.59 -2.39 12.48
CA LEU A 128 -8.76 -3.26 11.32
C LEU A 128 -10.21 -3.75 11.17
N ARG A 129 -10.62 -4.00 9.93
CA ARG A 129 -11.83 -4.75 9.60
C ARG A 129 -11.45 -6.13 9.10
N LEU A 130 -12.09 -7.14 9.65
CA LEU A 130 -11.95 -8.54 9.24
C LEU A 130 -13.12 -8.93 8.36
N PHE A 131 -12.83 -9.55 7.23
CA PHE A 131 -13.82 -10.12 6.32
C PHE A 131 -13.40 -11.55 5.99
N PRO A 132 -14.34 -12.50 5.88
CA PRO A 132 -14.03 -13.80 5.29
C PRO A 132 -13.56 -13.60 3.85
N HIS A 133 -12.83 -14.58 3.30
CA HIS A 133 -12.51 -14.58 1.87
C HIS A 133 -13.82 -14.47 1.08
N ALA A 134 -13.84 -13.61 0.06
CA ALA A 134 -15.01 -13.47 -0.78
C ALA A 134 -15.03 -14.62 -1.78
N GLY A 135 -15.99 -15.54 -1.64
CA GLY A 135 -16.42 -16.45 -2.68
C GLY A 135 -17.11 -15.68 -3.81
N GLY A 136 -17.23 -16.34 -4.98
CA GLY A 136 -17.87 -15.77 -6.16
C GLY A 136 -19.35 -15.43 -5.96
N THR A 137 -20.09 -15.30 -7.07
CA THR A 137 -21.53 -14.96 -7.09
C THR A 137 -22.41 -15.89 -6.24
N GLU A 138 -21.96 -17.12 -6.01
CA GLU A 138 -22.64 -18.13 -5.18
C GLU A 138 -22.64 -17.77 -3.69
N GLU A 139 -21.60 -17.12 -3.14
CA GLU A 139 -21.60 -16.67 -1.73
C GLU A 139 -22.65 -15.59 -1.53
N VAL A 140 -22.70 -14.63 -2.44
CA VAL A 140 -23.65 -13.52 -2.39
C VAL A 140 -25.09 -14.04 -2.47
N ALA A 141 -25.34 -15.02 -3.35
CA ALA A 141 -26.65 -15.66 -3.46
C ALA A 141 -27.04 -16.39 -2.17
N LEU A 142 -26.12 -17.14 -1.54
CA LEU A 142 -26.37 -17.85 -0.30
C LEU A 142 -26.58 -16.90 0.90
N ASP A 143 -25.74 -15.87 1.04
CA ASP A 143 -25.88 -14.84 2.07
C ASP A 143 -27.23 -14.10 1.94
N GLN A 144 -27.67 -13.82 0.71
CA GLN A 144 -28.96 -13.19 0.43
C GLN A 144 -30.13 -14.12 0.77
N ALA A 145 -30.06 -15.39 0.37
CA ALA A 145 -31.11 -16.36 0.64
C ALA A 145 -31.24 -16.70 2.13
N LEU A 146 -30.13 -16.87 2.85
CA LEU A 146 -30.10 -17.01 4.31
C LEU A 146 -30.55 -15.72 5.04
N GLY A 147 -30.35 -14.56 4.42
CA GLY A 147 -30.79 -13.27 4.97
C GLY A 147 -32.31 -13.09 5.02
N GLN A 148 -33.06 -13.82 4.19
CA GLN A 148 -34.54 -13.76 4.14
C GLN A 148 -35.22 -14.80 5.03
N THR A 149 -34.46 -15.65 5.74
CA THR A 149 -35.01 -16.71 6.58
C THR A 149 -34.88 -16.41 8.07
N ASP A 150 -35.62 -17.13 8.91
CA ASP A 150 -35.47 -17.05 10.36
C ASP A 150 -34.26 -17.89 10.85
N GLY A 151 -33.87 -17.69 12.11
CA GLY A 151 -32.70 -18.37 12.69
C GLY A 151 -32.85 -19.90 12.79
N ALA A 152 -34.06 -20.42 13.01
CA ALA A 152 -34.30 -21.85 13.11
C ALA A 152 -34.17 -22.51 11.74
N THR A 153 -34.69 -21.87 10.68
CA THR A 153 -34.50 -22.32 9.29
C THR A 153 -33.02 -22.34 8.91
N ARG A 154 -32.23 -21.32 9.29
CA ARG A 154 -30.76 -21.33 9.06
C ARG A 154 -30.05 -22.44 9.83
N ALA A 155 -30.46 -22.71 11.08
CA ALA A 155 -29.90 -23.78 11.89
C ALA A 155 -30.20 -25.17 11.27
N ALA A 156 -31.43 -25.38 10.81
CA ALA A 156 -31.81 -26.61 10.10
C ALA A 156 -31.00 -26.80 8.81
N PHE A 157 -30.81 -25.71 8.04
CA PHE A 157 -30.01 -25.73 6.82
C PHE A 157 -28.56 -26.15 7.08
N VAL A 158 -27.87 -25.56 8.07
CA VAL A 158 -26.48 -25.93 8.35
C VAL A 158 -26.33 -27.33 8.95
N LEU A 159 -27.30 -27.81 9.74
CA LEU A 159 -27.27 -29.16 10.28
C LEU A 159 -27.43 -30.22 9.18
N ALA A 160 -28.30 -29.96 8.21
CA ALA A 160 -28.51 -30.86 7.07
C ALA A 160 -27.39 -30.80 6.02
N THR A 161 -26.80 -29.61 5.80
CA THR A 161 -25.82 -29.41 4.71
C THR A 161 -24.36 -29.49 5.15
N LEU A 162 -23.99 -28.87 6.28
CA LEU A 162 -22.61 -28.89 6.76
C LEU A 162 -22.33 -30.13 7.61
N ASP A 163 -23.23 -30.46 8.53
CA ASP A 163 -23.07 -31.62 9.42
C ASP A 163 -23.69 -32.91 8.85
N GLU A 164 -24.36 -32.83 7.69
CA GLU A 164 -24.92 -33.96 6.96
C GLU A 164 -25.82 -34.86 7.83
N LEU A 165 -26.52 -34.24 8.81
CA LEU A 165 -27.43 -34.98 9.69
C LEU A 165 -28.66 -35.44 8.91
N PRO A 166 -29.16 -36.66 9.18
CA PRO A 166 -30.41 -37.12 8.61
C PRO A 166 -31.59 -36.31 9.18
N PRO A 167 -32.76 -36.30 8.50
CA PRO A 167 -33.91 -35.48 8.89
C PRO A 167 -34.31 -35.60 10.37
N GLU A 168 -34.32 -36.82 10.91
CA GLU A 168 -34.60 -37.11 12.30
C GLU A 168 -33.54 -36.50 13.25
N GLY A 169 -32.27 -36.54 12.86
CA GLY A 169 -31.17 -35.95 13.64
C GLY A 169 -31.23 -34.41 13.65
N VAL A 170 -31.68 -33.80 12.55
CA VAL A 170 -31.92 -32.35 12.50
C VAL A 170 -33.05 -31.96 13.44
N ASP A 171 -34.20 -32.66 13.36
CA ASP A 171 -35.37 -32.38 14.20
C ASP A 171 -35.03 -32.54 15.69
N ASP A 172 -34.29 -33.60 16.05
CA ASP A 172 -33.81 -33.85 17.41
C ASP A 172 -32.94 -32.70 17.96
N VAL A 173 -32.00 -32.19 17.17
CA VAL A 173 -31.14 -31.06 17.58
C VAL A 173 -31.99 -29.79 17.73
N LEU A 174 -32.89 -29.50 16.79
CA LEU A 174 -33.75 -28.30 16.86
C LEU A 174 -34.68 -28.32 18.08
N VAL A 175 -35.22 -29.50 18.44
CA VAL A 175 -35.99 -29.69 19.69
C VAL A 175 -35.14 -29.35 20.91
N ARG A 176 -33.89 -29.84 21.00
CA ARG A 176 -32.97 -29.53 22.12
C ARG A 176 -32.56 -28.05 22.18
N LEU A 177 -32.60 -27.35 21.04
CA LEU A 177 -32.39 -25.90 20.97
C LEU A 177 -33.63 -25.09 21.40
N GLY A 178 -34.78 -25.75 21.58
CA GLY A 178 -36.05 -25.15 21.96
C GLY A 178 -36.73 -24.40 20.81
N VAL A 179 -36.62 -24.92 19.58
CA VAL A 179 -37.36 -24.42 18.41
C VAL A 179 -38.81 -24.92 18.49
N GLU A 180 -39.77 -24.02 18.29
CA GLU A 180 -41.21 -24.32 18.44
C GLU A 180 -41.75 -25.22 17.31
N ASP A 181 -41.27 -25.03 16.08
CA ASP A 181 -41.64 -25.80 14.88
C ASP A 181 -40.38 -26.37 14.18
N PRO A 182 -39.81 -27.49 14.69
CA PRO A 182 -38.63 -28.13 14.09
C PRO A 182 -38.88 -28.62 12.66
N ALA A 183 -40.02 -29.29 12.44
CA ALA A 183 -40.36 -29.90 11.15
C ALA A 183 -40.55 -28.84 10.06
N GLY A 184 -41.26 -27.74 10.34
CA GLY A 184 -41.41 -26.66 9.37
C GLY A 184 -40.12 -25.87 9.15
N ALA A 185 -39.25 -25.73 10.15
CA ALA A 185 -37.91 -25.15 9.96
C ALA A 185 -37.05 -26.01 9.02
N ARG A 186 -37.12 -27.34 9.15
CA ARG A 186 -36.45 -28.29 8.25
C ARG A 186 -37.03 -28.26 6.85
N GLU A 187 -38.35 -28.20 6.68
CA GLU A 187 -38.99 -28.12 5.36
C GLU A 187 -38.59 -26.83 4.62
N ARG A 188 -38.62 -25.67 5.31
CA ARG A 188 -38.14 -24.40 4.77
C ARG A 188 -36.66 -24.45 4.39
N ALA A 189 -35.84 -25.14 5.19
CA ALA A 189 -34.43 -25.35 4.89
C ALA A 189 -34.19 -26.25 3.67
N ALA A 190 -35.01 -27.29 3.47
CA ALA A 190 -34.96 -28.14 2.30
C ALA A 190 -35.31 -27.36 1.01
N GLY A 191 -36.33 -26.48 1.08
CA GLY A 191 -36.65 -25.55 0.00
C GLY A 191 -35.49 -24.61 -0.35
N LEU A 192 -34.77 -24.11 0.65
CA LEU A 192 -33.57 -23.28 0.48
C LEU A 192 -32.43 -24.04 -0.21
N ALA A 193 -32.18 -25.29 0.21
CA ALA A 193 -31.16 -26.14 -0.41
C ALA A 193 -31.48 -26.47 -1.88
N GLY A 194 -32.77 -26.61 -2.22
CA GLY A 194 -33.21 -26.78 -3.61
C GLY A 194 -32.98 -25.54 -4.49
N ALA A 195 -33.30 -24.35 -3.97
CA ALA A 195 -33.13 -23.08 -4.69
C ALA A 195 -31.67 -22.61 -4.80
N ALA A 196 -30.82 -23.01 -3.85
CA ALA A 196 -29.42 -22.62 -3.78
C ALA A 196 -28.44 -23.81 -3.98
N ARG A 197 -28.83 -24.84 -4.74
CA ARG A 197 -28.08 -26.11 -4.89
C ARG A 197 -26.60 -25.92 -5.21
N GLY A 198 -26.25 -25.05 -6.17
CA GLY A 198 -24.85 -24.74 -6.51
C GLY A 198 -24.06 -24.09 -5.36
N ALA A 199 -24.69 -23.15 -4.65
CA ALA A 199 -24.06 -22.45 -3.52
C ALA A 199 -23.98 -23.32 -2.25
N ALA A 200 -24.93 -24.24 -2.04
CA ALA A 200 -24.88 -25.22 -0.96
C ALA A 200 -23.74 -26.24 -1.17
N GLU A 201 -23.51 -26.68 -2.41
CA GLU A 201 -22.38 -27.54 -2.75
C GLU A 201 -21.03 -26.82 -2.63
N ALA A 202 -20.96 -25.55 -3.05
CA ALA A 202 -19.78 -24.71 -2.85
C ALA A 202 -19.50 -24.45 -1.37
N LEU A 203 -20.54 -24.26 -0.55
CA LEU A 203 -20.42 -24.18 0.90
C LEU A 203 -19.86 -25.47 1.50
N VAL A 204 -20.19 -26.66 1.00
CA VAL A 204 -19.63 -27.91 1.58
C VAL A 204 -18.18 -28.13 1.15
N ARG A 205 -17.80 -27.76 -0.08
CA ARG A 205 -16.49 -28.12 -0.68
C ARG A 205 -15.42 -27.03 -0.71
N SER A 206 -15.77 -25.75 -0.52
CA SER A 206 -14.83 -24.64 -0.74
C SER A 206 -14.24 -24.07 0.55
N ASP A 207 -12.90 -23.99 0.60
CA ASP A 207 -12.10 -23.25 1.60
C ASP A 207 -12.32 -21.72 1.50
N GLU A 208 -12.85 -21.24 0.37
CA GLU A 208 -13.16 -19.81 0.14
C GLU A 208 -14.30 -19.31 1.05
N PHE A 209 -15.06 -20.23 1.66
CA PHE A 209 -16.19 -19.95 2.54
C PHE A 209 -15.89 -20.27 4.01
N ASP A 210 -14.61 -20.31 4.40
CA ASP A 210 -14.19 -20.51 5.78
C ASP A 210 -14.05 -19.17 6.52
N PRO A 211 -14.91 -18.86 7.51
CA PRO A 211 -14.76 -17.66 8.34
C PRO A 211 -13.51 -17.67 9.21
N SER A 212 -12.74 -18.76 9.25
CA SER A 212 -11.42 -18.81 9.90
C SER A 212 -10.30 -18.29 8.99
N SER A 213 -10.54 -18.18 7.68
CA SER A 213 -9.63 -17.62 6.68
C SER A 213 -9.98 -16.17 6.37
N LEU A 214 -9.34 -15.23 7.08
CA LEU A 214 -9.75 -13.82 7.12
C LEU A 214 -8.82 -12.89 6.34
N ARG A 215 -9.41 -11.97 5.58
CA ARG A 215 -8.72 -10.81 5.00
C ARG A 215 -8.84 -9.61 5.94
N THR A 216 -7.73 -8.91 6.16
CA THR A 216 -7.67 -7.66 6.92
C THR A 216 -7.79 -6.48 5.95
N GLN A 217 -8.62 -5.50 6.31
CA GLN A 217 -8.70 -4.21 5.61
C GLN A 217 -8.58 -3.08 6.63
N PRO A 218 -7.99 -1.93 6.25
CA PRO A 218 -7.98 -0.76 7.11
C PRO A 218 -9.41 -0.32 7.42
N THR A 219 -9.67 0.09 8.65
CA THR A 219 -10.87 0.89 8.96
C THR A 219 -10.81 2.19 8.14
N ASP A 220 -11.95 2.71 7.69
CA ASP A 220 -12.04 3.97 6.93
C ASP A 220 -11.24 5.09 7.62
N LEU A 221 -10.03 5.32 7.10
CA LEU A 221 -9.01 6.17 7.70
C LEU A 221 -9.44 7.64 7.67
N LEU A 222 -10.24 8.01 6.67
CA LEU A 222 -10.78 9.36 6.49
C LEU A 222 -11.87 9.65 7.51
N ARG A 223 -12.82 8.71 7.73
CA ARG A 223 -13.83 8.86 8.79
C ARG A 223 -13.23 8.91 10.19
N ARG A 224 -12.13 8.18 10.45
CA ARG A 224 -11.41 8.26 11.73
C ARG A 224 -10.81 9.66 11.95
N ARG A 225 -10.18 10.24 10.92
CA ARG A 225 -9.66 11.62 10.97
C ARG A 225 -10.77 12.64 11.22
N HIS A 226 -11.93 12.46 10.61
CA HIS A 226 -13.09 13.34 10.84
C HIS A 226 -13.70 13.20 12.23
N ARG A 227 -13.81 11.98 12.78
CA ARG A 227 -14.36 11.77 14.14
C ARG A 227 -13.39 12.21 15.25
N VAL A 228 -12.08 12.02 15.05
CA VAL A 228 -11.06 12.56 15.96
C VAL A 228 -11.08 14.08 15.94
N ARG A 229 -11.21 14.71 14.76
CA ARG A 229 -11.43 16.16 14.64
C ARG A 229 -12.72 16.62 15.34
N LEU A 230 -13.83 15.90 15.17
CA LEU A 230 -15.10 16.25 15.81
C LEU A 230 -15.04 16.14 17.34
N GLY A 231 -14.38 15.09 17.86
CA GLY A 231 -14.16 14.91 19.30
C GLY A 231 -13.21 15.93 19.92
N LEU A 232 -12.21 16.38 19.16
CA LEU A 232 -11.34 17.49 19.58
C LEU A 232 -12.12 18.81 19.65
N ILE A 233 -13.01 19.07 18.68
CA ILE A 233 -13.84 20.28 18.64
C ILE A 233 -14.82 20.33 19.82
N THR A 234 -15.50 19.22 20.14
CA THR A 234 -16.40 19.17 21.31
C THR A 234 -15.65 19.21 22.64
N GLY A 235 -14.47 18.61 22.72
CA GLY A 235 -13.59 18.71 23.89
C GLY A 235 -13.11 20.15 24.14
N THR A 236 -12.70 20.87 23.10
CA THR A 236 -12.32 22.28 23.22
C THR A 236 -13.51 23.19 23.57
N ALA A 237 -14.71 22.90 23.05
CA ALA A 237 -15.89 23.69 23.36
C ALA A 237 -16.27 23.63 24.86
N LEU A 238 -16.15 22.45 25.50
CA LEU A 238 -16.40 22.26 26.93
C LEU A 238 -15.33 22.93 27.83
N VAL A 239 -14.07 22.90 27.42
CA VAL A 239 -12.98 23.60 28.15
C VAL A 239 -13.12 25.11 28.03
N VAL A 240 -13.52 25.62 26.86
CA VAL A 240 -13.76 27.06 26.62
C VAL A 240 -15.01 27.55 27.36
N THR A 241 -16.10 26.77 27.44
CA THR A 241 -17.27 27.16 28.26
C THR A 241 -16.98 27.10 29.76
N GLY A 242 -16.11 26.21 30.24
CA GLY A 242 -15.65 26.19 31.63
C GLY A 242 -14.72 27.36 31.99
N GLY A 243 -13.89 27.82 31.04
CA GLY A 243 -12.95 28.93 31.26
C GLY A 243 -13.56 30.33 31.18
N VAL A 244 -14.64 30.51 30.39
CA VAL A 244 -15.24 31.83 30.13
C VAL A 244 -16.14 32.35 31.26
N LEU A 245 -16.48 31.52 32.26
CA LEU A 245 -17.17 31.97 33.49
C LEU A 245 -16.22 32.55 34.56
N GLY A 246 -14.89 32.51 34.37
CA GLY A 246 -13.91 32.90 35.39
C GLY A 246 -13.27 34.28 35.24
N VAL A 247 -13.36 34.95 34.08
CA VAL A 247 -12.63 36.21 33.85
C VAL A 247 -13.49 37.16 33.01
N VAL A 248 -14.41 37.87 33.67
CA VAL A 248 -14.99 39.10 33.14
C VAL A 248 -14.34 40.25 33.88
N GLY A 249 -13.37 40.90 33.24
CA GLY A 249 -12.67 42.06 33.78
C GLY A 249 -11.73 42.69 32.77
N SER A 250 -12.25 43.70 32.06
CA SER A 250 -11.51 44.83 31.46
C SER A 250 -10.78 44.60 30.12
N GLY A 251 -11.56 44.79 29.04
CA GLY A 251 -11.31 45.68 27.90
C GLY A 251 -9.91 45.84 27.27
N ALA A 252 -9.79 45.42 26.00
CA ALA A 252 -9.09 46.16 24.95
C ALA A 252 -9.57 45.70 23.56
N THR A 253 -9.70 46.66 22.64
CA THR A 253 -10.17 46.55 21.24
C THR A 253 -9.18 45.81 20.31
N PRO A 254 -9.63 45.35 19.12
CA PRO A 254 -8.96 44.30 18.36
C PRO A 254 -7.83 44.81 17.45
N LEU A 255 -6.71 44.08 17.44
CA LEU A 255 -5.68 44.20 16.41
C LEU A 255 -5.45 42.84 15.74
N THR A 256 -5.74 42.82 14.44
CA THR A 256 -4.99 42.14 13.36
C THR A 256 -4.21 40.86 13.70
N GLY A 257 -4.70 39.73 13.16
CA GLY A 257 -3.94 38.50 12.89
C GLY A 257 -3.52 37.67 14.12
N PRO A 258 -3.39 36.34 14.00
CA PRO A 258 -2.83 35.55 15.08
C PRO A 258 -1.37 36.01 15.37
N PRO A 259 -0.99 36.18 16.64
CA PRO A 259 0.35 36.65 17.00
C PRO A 259 1.43 35.63 16.55
N PRO A 260 2.66 36.09 16.28
CA PRO A 260 3.77 35.20 15.97
C PRO A 260 4.04 34.27 17.16
N VAL A 261 4.14 32.97 16.87
CA VAL A 261 4.46 31.94 17.88
C VAL A 261 5.86 32.21 18.44
N PRO A 262 6.06 32.29 19.77
CA PRO A 262 7.38 32.55 20.36
C PRO A 262 8.39 31.48 19.94
N HIS A 263 9.61 31.93 19.63
CA HIS A 263 10.73 31.09 19.23
C HIS A 263 11.01 30.00 20.27
N GLY A 264 11.39 28.79 19.83
CA GLY A 264 11.80 27.69 20.72
C GLY A 264 10.68 26.99 21.48
N SER A 265 9.41 27.17 21.11
CA SER A 265 8.29 26.47 21.74
C SER A 265 7.70 25.37 20.84
N GLY A 266 7.39 24.23 21.43
CA GLY A 266 6.74 23.11 20.74
C GLY A 266 7.64 22.37 19.75
N ALA A 267 7.26 22.37 18.47
CA ALA A 267 7.95 21.65 17.39
C ALA A 267 9.28 22.30 16.93
N LEU A 268 9.51 23.56 17.33
CA LEU A 268 10.68 24.35 16.94
C LEU A 268 11.74 24.46 18.05
N ASP A 269 11.59 23.66 19.10
CA ASP A 269 12.53 23.54 20.22
C ASP A 269 13.67 22.57 19.83
N PRO A 270 14.95 23.02 19.78
CA PRO A 270 16.08 22.16 19.44
C PRO A 270 16.26 21.00 20.43
N ASP A 271 15.87 21.17 21.69
CA ASP A 271 15.98 20.12 22.71
C ASP A 271 14.93 19.01 22.54
N ARG A 272 13.90 19.26 21.71
CA ARG A 272 12.84 18.28 21.41
C ARG A 272 13.05 17.56 20.08
N LEU A 273 14.17 17.75 19.41
CA LEU A 273 14.49 17.01 18.19
C LEU A 273 14.52 15.51 18.45
N VAL A 274 13.84 14.74 17.61
CA VAL A 274 13.79 13.29 17.79
C VAL A 274 15.11 12.70 17.30
N VAL A 275 15.81 11.95 18.16
CA VAL A 275 17.06 11.26 17.83
C VAL A 275 16.84 9.74 17.90
N ARG A 276 17.40 8.98 16.94
CA ARG A 276 17.36 7.51 16.93
C ARG A 276 18.74 6.93 17.23
N SER A 277 18.75 5.72 17.81
CA SER A 277 19.97 4.95 17.98
C SER A 277 20.51 4.48 16.63
N ARG A 278 21.83 4.26 16.54
CA ARG A 278 22.51 3.83 15.31
C ARG A 278 22.05 2.47 14.80
N THR A 279 21.53 1.61 15.69
CA THR A 279 21.04 0.27 15.35
C THR A 279 19.56 0.25 15.04
N SER A 280 18.75 1.26 15.39
CA SER A 280 17.27 1.29 15.26
C SER A 280 16.66 0.82 13.93
N TRP A 281 17.44 0.78 12.84
CA TRP A 281 17.01 0.33 11.53
C TRP A 281 17.03 -1.19 11.33
N ASP A 282 17.78 -1.95 12.14
CA ASP A 282 17.90 -3.40 11.99
C ASP A 282 16.65 -4.16 12.46
N ASP A 283 15.98 -3.64 13.49
CA ASP A 283 14.78 -4.24 14.09
C ASP A 283 13.47 -3.49 13.74
N THR A 284 13.38 -2.91 12.54
CA THR A 284 12.18 -2.17 12.12
C THR A 284 11.63 -2.61 10.76
N ALA A 285 10.29 -2.67 10.66
CA ALA A 285 9.60 -2.84 9.39
C ALA A 285 9.54 -1.56 8.53
N ARG A 286 10.00 -0.41 9.08
CA ARG A 286 10.01 0.90 8.40
C ARG A 286 11.45 1.31 8.10
N VAL A 287 11.98 0.78 7.01
CA VAL A 287 13.34 1.10 6.53
C VAL A 287 13.28 2.32 5.61
N ASP A 288 13.04 3.48 6.23
CA ASP A 288 12.91 4.80 5.58
C ASP A 288 13.62 5.88 6.44
N PHE A 289 13.44 7.18 6.13
CA PHE A 289 14.04 8.27 6.90
C PHE A 289 13.67 8.27 8.40
N THR A 290 12.60 7.58 8.80
CA THR A 290 12.21 7.46 10.22
C THR A 290 13.15 6.56 11.03
N ALA A 291 13.94 5.72 10.36
CA ALA A 291 14.94 4.83 10.95
C ALA A 291 16.37 5.40 10.94
N TRP A 292 16.58 6.59 10.38
CA TRP A 292 17.90 7.22 10.33
C TRP A 292 18.34 7.74 11.72
N PRO A 293 19.58 7.45 12.16
CA PRO A 293 20.17 8.05 13.34
C PRO A 293 20.69 9.46 13.04
N ALA A 294 20.79 10.29 14.08
CA ALA A 294 21.51 11.56 13.97
C ALA A 294 23.02 11.31 13.84
N ARG A 295 23.66 11.94 12.85
CA ARG A 295 25.11 11.83 12.59
C ARG A 295 25.78 13.19 12.44
N GLY A 296 27.11 13.22 12.54
CA GLY A 296 27.91 14.44 12.42
C GLY A 296 28.34 15.06 13.76
N SER A 297 29.34 15.93 13.68
CA SER A 297 30.04 16.49 14.84
C SER A 297 29.28 17.58 15.59
N ARG A 298 28.24 18.16 15.00
CA ARG A 298 27.46 19.29 15.55
C ARG A 298 26.04 18.91 15.95
N THR A 299 25.79 17.63 16.21
CA THR A 299 24.46 17.13 16.65
C THR A 299 24.01 17.68 18.01
N LYS A 300 24.91 18.28 18.79
CA LYS A 300 24.64 18.94 20.07
C LYS A 300 24.76 20.47 20.03
N ASP A 301 24.95 21.05 18.84
CA ASP A 301 25.10 22.49 18.64
C ASP A 301 23.70 23.14 18.60
N THR A 302 23.17 23.49 19.78
CA THR A 302 21.80 23.99 19.93
C THR A 302 21.54 25.26 19.15
N ASP A 303 22.54 26.13 19.01
CA ASP A 303 22.43 27.40 18.29
C ASP A 303 22.28 27.16 16.78
N LEU A 304 23.10 26.28 16.22
CA LEU A 304 22.99 25.88 14.81
C LEU A 304 21.64 25.20 14.52
N LEU A 305 21.20 24.31 15.43
CA LEU A 305 19.92 23.61 15.30
C LEU A 305 18.74 24.59 15.40
N ALA A 306 18.80 25.55 16.31
CA ALA A 306 17.80 26.61 16.42
C ALA A 306 17.75 27.48 15.16
N LYS A 307 18.89 27.84 14.56
CA LYS A 307 18.93 28.56 13.26
C LYS A 307 18.23 27.76 12.15
N ALA A 308 18.52 26.46 12.05
CA ALA A 308 17.91 25.59 11.04
C ALA A 308 16.38 25.48 11.20
N LEU A 309 15.90 25.26 12.44
CA LEU A 309 14.47 25.22 12.74
C LEU A 309 13.77 26.56 12.46
N ASN A 310 14.44 27.66 12.79
CA ASN A 310 13.97 29.01 12.52
C ASN A 310 13.87 29.33 11.03
N ALA A 311 14.82 28.83 10.22
CA ALA A 311 14.75 28.93 8.77
C ALA A 311 13.54 28.16 8.23
N TRP A 312 13.32 26.93 8.70
CA TRP A 312 12.15 26.13 8.28
C TRP A 312 10.83 26.81 8.63
N ALA A 313 10.69 27.36 9.84
CA ALA A 313 9.49 28.08 10.25
C ALA A 313 9.15 29.28 9.35
N ARG A 314 10.17 29.93 8.78
CA ARG A 314 10.02 31.11 7.92
C ARG A 314 9.85 30.79 6.44
N ALA A 315 10.15 29.56 6.02
CA ALA A 315 10.14 29.15 4.61
C ALA A 315 8.83 29.49 3.90
N GLY A 316 7.68 29.36 4.59
CA GLY A 316 6.36 29.66 4.04
C GLY A 316 6.15 31.12 3.60
N GLY A 317 6.74 32.07 4.33
CA GLY A 317 6.61 33.51 4.02
C GLY A 317 7.77 34.09 3.21
N ALA A 318 8.80 33.29 2.93
CA ALA A 318 10.03 33.74 2.29
C ALA A 318 10.12 33.43 0.78
N LEU A 319 9.16 32.68 0.24
CA LEU A 319 9.12 32.28 -1.17
C LEU A 319 8.50 33.37 -2.04
N GLY A 320 9.05 33.57 -3.24
CA GLY A 320 8.53 34.49 -4.24
C GLY A 320 7.25 33.98 -4.91
N GLU A 321 6.81 34.70 -5.94
CA GLU A 321 5.57 34.39 -6.69
C GLU A 321 5.59 33.00 -7.36
N ASP A 322 6.77 32.52 -7.77
CA ASP A 322 6.97 31.17 -8.32
C ASP A 322 6.75 30.06 -7.27
N GLY A 323 6.74 30.44 -5.99
CA GLY A 323 6.69 29.54 -4.85
C GLY A 323 7.86 28.55 -4.82
N ARG A 324 8.97 28.75 -5.53
CA ARG A 324 10.07 27.79 -5.61
C ARG A 324 11.35 28.37 -5.05
N THR A 325 11.60 29.64 -5.29
CA THR A 325 12.81 30.32 -4.81
C THR A 325 12.45 31.58 -4.04
N GLY A 326 13.35 32.02 -3.18
CA GLY A 326 13.14 33.23 -2.42
C GLY A 326 14.35 33.61 -1.58
N ARG A 327 14.31 34.79 -0.99
CA ARG A 327 15.37 35.25 -0.09
C ARG A 327 14.76 36.08 1.04
N ALA A 328 15.10 35.74 2.27
CA ALA A 328 14.66 36.49 3.44
C ALA A 328 15.71 36.43 4.56
N ALA A 329 15.93 37.54 5.26
CA ALA A 329 16.87 37.64 6.39
C ALA A 329 18.27 37.07 6.09
N GLY A 330 18.79 37.28 4.88
CA GLY A 330 20.10 36.77 4.46
C GLY A 330 20.14 35.27 4.12
N ILE A 331 18.99 34.59 4.13
CA ILE A 331 18.85 33.16 3.80
C ILE A 331 18.23 33.01 2.41
N ALA A 332 18.84 32.22 1.53
CA ALA A 332 18.26 31.79 0.26
C ALA A 332 17.36 30.57 0.49
N PHE A 333 16.13 30.61 -0.01
CA PHE A 333 15.14 29.54 0.14
C PHE A 333 14.93 28.82 -1.19
N THR A 334 14.89 27.50 -1.15
CA THR A 334 14.56 26.65 -2.30
C THR A 334 13.54 25.59 -1.88
N ARG A 335 12.48 25.44 -2.68
CA ARG A 335 11.40 24.50 -2.44
C ARG A 335 11.22 23.60 -3.66
N ALA A 336 11.34 22.29 -3.46
CA ALA A 336 11.05 21.33 -4.52
C ALA A 336 9.56 21.40 -4.93
N PRO A 337 9.22 21.19 -6.22
CA PRO A 337 7.84 21.23 -6.70
C PRO A 337 6.88 20.35 -5.88
N GLY A 338 5.66 20.84 -5.67
CA GLY A 338 4.62 20.11 -4.93
C GLY A 338 4.85 19.98 -3.41
N THR A 339 5.92 20.59 -2.87
CA THR A 339 6.27 20.54 -1.44
C THR A 339 5.49 21.59 -0.63
N PRO A 340 4.83 21.22 0.48
CA PRO A 340 4.25 22.19 1.41
C PRO A 340 5.33 23.09 2.03
N ALA A 341 5.12 24.40 2.09
CA ALA A 341 6.10 25.37 2.63
C ALA A 341 5.94 25.72 4.11
N GLY A 342 4.88 25.23 4.77
CA GLY A 342 4.62 25.54 6.18
C GLY A 342 5.68 24.99 7.13
N ALA A 343 5.71 25.52 8.35
CA ALA A 343 6.54 24.98 9.43
C ALA A 343 6.23 23.49 9.69
N PRO A 344 7.16 22.73 10.32
CA PRO A 344 6.88 21.38 10.82
C PRO A 344 5.66 21.38 11.76
N THR A 345 4.78 20.40 11.62
CA THR A 345 3.59 20.26 12.48
C THR A 345 3.90 19.59 13.83
N GLY A 346 5.05 18.93 13.94
CA GLY A 346 5.59 18.31 15.14
C GLY A 346 7.12 18.41 15.15
N SER A 347 7.76 17.99 16.25
CA SER A 347 9.21 18.07 16.38
C SER A 347 9.90 17.24 15.31
N PRO A 348 10.71 17.86 14.43
CA PRO A 348 11.38 17.12 13.38
C PRO A 348 12.49 16.22 13.96
N ARG A 349 12.85 15.21 13.19
CA ARG A 349 13.96 14.30 13.45
C ARG A 349 15.26 14.91 12.94
N LEU A 350 16.31 14.84 13.74
CA LEU A 350 17.65 15.20 13.30
C LEU A 350 18.28 14.03 12.55
N LEU A 351 18.63 14.25 11.28
CA LEU A 351 19.33 13.26 10.44
C LEU A 351 20.84 13.51 10.44
N TYR A 352 21.26 14.77 10.37
CA TYR A 352 22.66 15.14 10.36
C TYR A 352 22.89 16.57 10.86
N ALA A 353 23.98 16.80 11.58
CA ALA A 353 24.52 18.14 11.83
C ALA A 353 26.05 18.09 11.92
N GLY A 354 26.75 18.82 11.07
CA GLY A 354 28.22 18.80 11.02
C GLY A 354 28.81 19.78 10.01
N ASN A 355 30.14 19.81 9.94
CA ASN A 355 30.86 20.63 8.94
C ASN A 355 31.21 19.78 7.71
N VAL A 356 30.93 20.29 6.52
CA VAL A 356 31.25 19.66 5.23
C VAL A 356 31.98 20.69 4.37
N GLU A 357 33.26 20.45 4.08
CA GLU A 357 34.13 21.40 3.35
C GLU A 357 34.15 22.82 3.93
N GLY A 358 34.03 22.94 5.24
CA GLY A 358 33.99 24.23 5.94
C GLY A 358 32.58 24.76 6.18
N ASP A 359 31.56 24.27 5.47
CA ASP A 359 30.18 24.75 5.65
C ASP A 359 29.47 23.95 6.73
N ALA A 360 28.73 24.63 7.61
CA ALA A 360 27.86 23.98 8.58
C ALA A 360 26.58 23.52 7.88
N VAL A 361 26.24 22.23 7.98
CA VAL A 361 25.07 21.62 7.35
C VAL A 361 24.21 20.92 8.40
N VAL A 362 22.90 21.16 8.34
CA VAL A 362 21.88 20.46 9.15
C VAL A 362 20.84 19.83 8.24
N LEU A 363 20.54 18.55 8.45
CA LEU A 363 19.43 17.84 7.80
C LEU A 363 18.37 17.44 8.84
N LEU A 364 17.13 17.84 8.58
CA LEU A 364 15.97 17.56 9.41
C LEU A 364 14.90 16.83 8.60
N HIS A 365 14.06 16.03 9.27
CA HIS A 365 12.94 15.33 8.64
C HIS A 365 11.69 15.36 9.53
N ASP A 366 10.56 15.83 9.01
CA ASP A 366 9.33 16.00 9.81
C ASP A 366 8.32 14.83 9.70
N GLY A 367 8.61 13.83 8.87
CA GLY A 367 7.73 12.69 8.59
C GLY A 367 7.46 12.53 7.10
N ASP A 368 7.26 13.65 6.41
CA ASP A 368 6.88 13.69 4.98
C ASP A 368 7.84 14.54 4.15
N ARG A 369 8.70 15.34 4.80
CA ARG A 369 9.64 16.26 4.15
C ARG A 369 11.02 16.16 4.77
N VAL A 370 12.03 16.35 3.93
CA VAL A 370 13.40 16.60 4.34
C VAL A 370 13.75 18.08 4.11
N ALA A 371 14.44 18.66 5.08
CA ALA A 371 14.94 20.03 5.01
C ALA A 371 16.45 20.06 5.23
N ARG A 372 17.15 20.86 4.43
CA ARG A 372 18.59 21.14 4.57
C ARG A 372 18.80 22.61 4.88
N TYR A 373 19.54 22.89 5.94
CA TYR A 373 20.09 24.20 6.22
C TYR A 373 21.61 24.16 6.04
N THR A 374 22.16 25.16 5.36
CA THR A 374 23.60 25.31 5.11
C THR A 374 24.05 26.72 5.46
N GLU A 375 25.09 26.86 6.29
CA GLU A 375 25.72 28.14 6.67
C GLU A 375 27.21 28.09 6.31
N PRO A 376 27.66 28.88 5.31
CA PRO A 376 29.07 28.91 4.92
C PRO A 376 29.96 29.51 6.00
N ALA A 377 31.10 28.89 6.31
CA ALA A 377 32.04 29.43 7.31
C ALA A 377 32.73 30.72 6.86
N SER A 378 32.88 30.93 5.55
CA SER A 378 33.50 32.12 4.97
C SER A 378 32.60 33.36 4.98
N GLY A 379 31.36 33.25 5.48
CA GLY A 379 30.29 34.20 5.18
C GLY A 379 29.77 34.04 3.75
N GLY A 380 28.58 34.56 3.46
CA GLY A 380 27.92 34.40 2.15
C GLY A 380 26.39 34.27 2.17
N GLY A 381 25.79 34.25 3.36
CA GLY A 381 24.36 34.01 3.55
C GLY A 381 24.05 32.52 3.61
N ALA A 382 23.12 32.15 4.49
CA ALA A 382 22.72 30.75 4.64
C ALA A 382 21.79 30.32 3.49
N ALA A 383 21.64 29.02 3.31
CA ALA A 383 20.69 28.44 2.37
C ALA A 383 19.77 27.46 3.11
N PHE A 384 18.49 27.47 2.76
CA PHE A 384 17.49 26.54 3.23
C PHE A 384 16.80 25.90 2.04
N GLU A 385 16.84 24.57 1.97
CA GLU A 385 16.16 23.78 0.94
C GLU A 385 15.18 22.81 1.60
N VAL A 386 13.99 22.63 1.03
CA VAL A 386 13.01 21.65 1.51
C VAL A 386 12.39 20.87 0.35
N GLY A 387 12.24 19.56 0.53
CA GLY A 387 11.65 18.67 -0.45
C GLY A 387 10.82 17.57 0.21
N ARG A 388 9.86 17.04 -0.55
CA ARG A 388 9.04 15.89 -0.14
C ARG A 388 9.83 14.59 -0.15
N THR A 389 9.48 13.73 0.79
CA THR A 389 10.01 12.38 0.98
C THR A 389 8.91 11.43 1.48
N ASP A 390 7.65 11.74 1.21
CA ASP A 390 6.51 10.92 1.63
C ASP A 390 6.50 9.55 0.95
N ASP A 391 6.12 8.53 1.74
CA ASP A 391 6.17 7.12 1.36
C ASP A 391 7.56 6.63 0.90
N ALA A 392 8.65 7.31 1.31
CA ALA A 392 10.00 6.83 1.02
C ALA A 392 10.23 5.42 1.55
N ASP A 393 11.08 4.67 0.85
CA ASP A 393 11.35 3.26 1.08
C ASP A 393 12.86 3.00 1.17
N VAL A 394 13.24 1.73 1.24
CA VAL A 394 14.63 1.30 1.40
C VAL A 394 15.59 1.82 0.32
N THR A 395 15.09 2.11 -0.90
CA THR A 395 15.91 2.60 -2.03
C THR A 395 15.87 4.12 -2.13
N THR A 396 14.69 4.74 -1.99
CA THR A 396 14.51 6.19 -2.12
C THR A 396 14.91 6.97 -0.86
N ALA A 397 14.96 6.31 0.30
CA ALA A 397 15.55 6.84 1.52
C ALA A 397 17.00 6.40 1.73
N ALA A 398 17.67 5.84 0.72
CA ALA A 398 19.03 5.32 0.84
C ALA A 398 20.11 6.40 0.90
N ALA A 399 19.84 7.61 0.43
CA ALA A 399 20.77 8.73 0.50
C ALA A 399 20.08 10.09 0.39
N LEU A 400 20.79 11.15 0.81
CA LEU A 400 20.45 12.55 0.61
C LEU A 400 21.65 13.32 0.11
N VAL A 401 21.47 14.28 -0.79
CA VAL A 401 22.53 15.21 -1.20
C VAL A 401 22.80 16.20 -0.07
N LEU A 402 23.94 16.01 0.59
CA LEU A 402 24.33 16.75 1.78
C LEU A 402 24.91 18.12 1.43
N HIS A 403 25.78 18.18 0.42
CA HIS A 403 26.49 19.41 0.06
C HIS A 403 26.92 19.36 -1.41
N ARG A 404 27.05 20.52 -2.05
CA ARG A 404 27.49 20.67 -3.44
C ARG A 404 28.63 21.69 -3.48
N SER A 405 29.73 21.33 -4.14
CA SER A 405 30.87 22.22 -4.35
C SER A 405 31.50 22.01 -5.73
N LYS A 406 32.57 22.75 -6.01
CA LYS A 406 33.35 22.58 -7.26
C LYS A 406 33.95 21.17 -7.40
N ALA A 407 34.16 20.46 -6.28
CA ALA A 407 34.65 19.08 -6.30
C ALA A 407 33.56 18.06 -6.65
N GLY A 408 32.29 18.46 -6.62
CA GLY A 408 31.12 17.61 -6.84
C GLY A 408 30.16 17.59 -5.64
N ALA A 409 29.17 16.71 -5.71
CA ALA A 409 28.19 16.52 -4.67
C ALA A 409 28.69 15.52 -3.62
N ARG A 410 28.46 15.79 -2.34
CA ARG A 410 28.61 14.82 -1.26
C ARG A 410 27.25 14.34 -0.80
N TRP A 411 27.11 13.04 -0.67
CA TRP A 411 25.86 12.43 -0.24
C TRP A 411 26.02 11.87 1.16
N LEU A 412 24.94 11.92 1.92
CA LEU A 412 24.80 11.22 3.19
C LEU A 412 24.04 9.92 2.93
N THR A 413 24.67 8.78 3.23
CA THR A 413 24.10 7.45 3.03
C THR A 413 23.22 7.03 4.21
N ALA A 414 22.25 6.16 3.93
CA ALA A 414 21.44 5.52 4.95
C ALA A 414 22.27 4.51 5.77
N PRO A 415 21.90 4.25 7.03
CA PRO A 415 22.67 3.36 7.91
C PRO A 415 22.64 1.89 7.49
N TRP A 416 21.71 1.50 6.61
CA TRP A 416 21.59 0.15 6.09
C TRP A 416 22.35 -0.09 4.77
N ILE A 417 23.14 0.88 4.31
CA ILE A 417 23.96 0.74 3.11
C ILE A 417 25.28 0.09 3.50
N ASP A 418 25.57 -1.05 2.86
CA ASP A 418 26.73 -1.88 3.14
C ASP A 418 27.84 -1.65 2.10
N GLU A 419 27.47 -1.54 0.82
CA GLU A 419 28.41 -1.19 -0.23
C GLU A 419 27.94 0.05 -0.99
N SER A 420 28.90 0.90 -1.32
CA SER A 420 28.71 2.10 -2.14
C SER A 420 29.70 2.08 -3.30
N ALA A 421 29.20 2.28 -4.51
CA ALA A 421 30.01 2.34 -5.71
C ALA A 421 29.46 3.42 -6.66
N THR A 422 30.28 3.88 -7.59
CA THR A 422 29.86 4.79 -8.66
C THR A 422 30.14 4.19 -10.03
N ARG A 423 29.27 4.47 -11.00
CA ARG A 423 29.42 4.08 -12.40
C ARG A 423 28.90 5.16 -13.33
N ASP A 424 29.34 5.11 -14.58
CA ASP A 424 28.83 5.96 -15.65
C ASP A 424 27.79 5.16 -16.46
N LEU A 425 26.54 5.64 -16.51
CA LEU A 425 25.49 4.96 -17.28
C LEU A 425 25.81 4.88 -18.77
N LEU A 426 26.58 5.82 -19.32
CA LEU A 426 26.96 5.80 -20.74
C LEU A 426 28.03 4.75 -21.05
N ARG A 427 28.58 4.08 -20.03
CA ARG A 427 29.57 3.00 -20.15
C ARG A 427 29.05 1.72 -19.49
N PRO A 428 28.02 1.06 -20.08
CA PRO A 428 27.32 -0.05 -19.43
C PRO A 428 28.21 -1.28 -19.15
N ASP A 429 29.28 -1.45 -19.92
CA ASP A 429 30.23 -2.56 -19.79
C ASP A 429 31.39 -2.28 -18.81
N THR A 430 31.46 -1.07 -18.27
CA THR A 430 32.48 -0.71 -17.27
C THR A 430 31.97 -1.06 -15.87
N PRO A 431 32.72 -1.84 -15.07
CA PRO A 431 32.31 -2.18 -13.71
C PRO A 431 32.22 -0.93 -12.82
N ALA A 432 31.36 -1.00 -11.80
CA ALA A 432 31.28 0.07 -10.81
C ALA A 432 32.58 0.15 -10.00
N ARG A 433 32.98 1.37 -9.64
CA ARG A 433 34.16 1.64 -8.82
C ARG A 433 33.71 1.90 -7.39
N ALA A 434 34.43 1.35 -6.41
CA ALA A 434 34.14 1.59 -5.00
C ALA A 434 34.12 3.10 -4.70
N LEU A 435 33.11 3.53 -3.95
CA LEU A 435 32.94 4.91 -3.51
C LEU A 435 33.27 4.96 -2.01
N GLY A 436 34.30 5.72 -1.65
CA GLY A 436 34.69 5.88 -0.25
C GLY A 436 33.58 6.57 0.54
N VAL A 437 33.26 6.04 1.72
CA VAL A 437 32.27 6.59 2.65
C VAL A 437 32.93 6.80 4.01
N SER A 438 32.74 7.97 4.61
CA SER A 438 33.27 8.31 5.93
C SER A 438 32.54 7.57 7.06
N LYS A 439 33.10 7.61 8.27
CA LYS A 439 32.45 7.07 9.48
C LYS A 439 31.05 7.65 9.77
N ASP A 440 30.76 8.83 9.25
CA ASP A 440 29.49 9.53 9.43
C ASP A 440 28.52 9.29 8.25
N GLY A 441 28.88 8.41 7.31
CA GLY A 441 28.06 8.05 6.15
C GLY A 441 28.20 9.04 4.98
N ILE A 442 29.25 9.87 4.95
CA ILE A 442 29.41 10.88 3.90
C ILE A 442 30.27 10.31 2.77
N THR A 443 29.77 10.36 1.54
CA THR A 443 30.52 9.89 0.37
C THR A 443 31.70 10.81 0.06
N SER A 444 32.70 10.25 -0.63
CA SER A 444 33.65 11.05 -1.41
C SER A 444 32.89 11.90 -2.45
N PRO A 445 33.47 13.03 -2.93
CA PRO A 445 32.81 13.87 -3.93
C PRO A 445 32.41 13.06 -5.16
N LEU A 446 31.15 13.22 -5.57
CA LEU A 446 30.58 12.61 -6.75
C LEU A 446 30.49 13.66 -7.86
N PRO A 447 30.99 13.37 -9.07
CA PRO A 447 30.76 14.26 -10.20
C PRO A 447 29.26 14.45 -10.42
N GLU A 448 28.83 15.68 -10.58
CA GLU A 448 27.43 15.96 -10.90
C GLU A 448 27.17 15.59 -12.36
N PRO A 449 26.00 15.01 -12.69
CA PRO A 449 25.63 14.81 -14.08
C PRO A 449 25.56 16.16 -14.81
N PRO A 450 25.68 16.20 -16.15
CA PRO A 450 25.65 17.44 -16.90
C PRO A 450 24.31 18.18 -16.72
N ALA A 451 24.38 19.48 -16.46
CA ALA A 451 23.21 20.37 -16.31
C ALA A 451 22.69 20.91 -17.66
N GLY A 452 23.45 20.74 -18.73
CA GLY A 452 23.14 21.16 -20.10
C GLY A 452 24.31 20.86 -21.05
N GLY A 453 24.09 20.96 -22.37
CA GLY A 453 25.13 20.68 -23.37
C GLY A 453 25.32 19.19 -23.67
N GLY A 454 26.56 18.81 -24.03
CA GLY A 454 26.89 17.44 -24.45
C GLY A 454 26.78 16.42 -23.31
N CYS A 455 26.14 15.28 -23.59
CA CYS A 455 26.02 14.16 -22.66
C CYS A 455 27.14 13.13 -22.89
N GLY A 456 28.34 13.45 -22.40
CA GLY A 456 29.53 12.59 -22.54
C GLY A 456 29.74 11.61 -21.38
N THR A 457 29.14 11.89 -20.23
CA THR A 457 29.13 11.02 -19.04
C THR A 457 27.83 11.24 -18.27
N TRP A 458 27.34 10.18 -17.61
CA TRP A 458 26.23 10.26 -16.69
C TRP A 458 26.52 9.44 -15.43
N PRO A 459 27.16 10.05 -14.42
CA PRO A 459 27.53 9.38 -13.18
C PRO A 459 26.28 9.05 -12.34
N VAL A 460 26.25 7.83 -11.80
CA VAL A 460 25.25 7.37 -10.84
C VAL A 460 25.94 6.67 -9.67
N VAL A 461 25.22 6.58 -8.56
CA VAL A 461 25.64 5.80 -7.39
C VAL A 461 24.91 4.46 -7.40
N GLN A 462 25.67 3.39 -7.26
CA GLN A 462 25.15 2.07 -6.98
C GLN A 462 25.31 1.77 -5.51
N PHE A 463 24.20 1.47 -4.85
CA PHE A 463 24.21 0.97 -3.48
C PHE A 463 23.92 -0.51 -3.43
N ARG A 464 24.39 -1.15 -2.36
CA ARG A 464 23.92 -2.46 -1.92
C ARG A 464 23.45 -2.35 -0.48
N SER A 465 22.23 -2.79 -0.22
CA SER A 465 21.70 -2.86 1.15
C SER A 465 22.44 -3.92 1.97
N SER A 466 22.48 -3.73 3.27
CA SER A 466 22.99 -4.69 4.24
C SER A 466 22.30 -6.04 4.11
N ALA A 467 23.02 -7.11 4.41
CA ALA A 467 22.48 -8.47 4.47
C ALA A 467 21.35 -8.65 5.52
N ARG A 468 21.21 -7.70 6.46
CA ARG A 468 20.09 -7.65 7.41
C ARG A 468 18.76 -7.28 6.74
N ILE A 469 18.81 -6.65 5.56
CA ILE A 469 17.65 -6.46 4.69
C ILE A 469 17.61 -7.67 3.75
N VAL A 470 16.61 -8.54 3.97
CA VAL A 470 16.52 -9.88 3.36
C VAL A 470 16.56 -9.82 1.83
N GLU A 471 15.99 -8.76 1.26
CA GLU A 471 15.88 -8.54 -0.18
C GLU A 471 17.23 -8.25 -0.86
N LYS A 472 18.27 -7.84 -0.10
CA LYS A 472 19.64 -7.58 -0.59
C LYS A 472 19.67 -6.74 -1.87
N HIS A 473 18.93 -5.63 -1.87
CA HIS A 473 18.80 -4.77 -3.03
C HIS A 473 20.15 -4.21 -3.46
N SER A 474 20.48 -4.38 -4.75
CA SER A 474 21.47 -3.53 -5.41
C SER A 474 20.77 -2.67 -6.43
N PHE A 475 20.87 -1.36 -6.26
CA PHE A 475 20.05 -0.36 -6.96
C PHE A 475 20.85 0.87 -7.34
N LEU A 476 20.35 1.64 -8.32
CA LEU A 476 21.01 2.84 -8.84
C LEU A 476 20.24 4.10 -8.46
N LEU A 477 20.97 5.10 -7.97
CA LEU A 477 20.47 6.45 -7.74
C LEU A 477 21.20 7.45 -8.63
N THR A 478 20.45 8.38 -9.22
CA THR A 478 20.99 9.50 -10.01
C THR A 478 20.68 10.84 -9.35
N ASP A 479 21.58 11.80 -9.50
CA ASP A 479 21.36 13.18 -9.05
C ASP A 479 20.65 14.00 -10.14
N LEU A 480 19.48 14.57 -9.82
CA LEU A 480 18.74 15.49 -10.69
C LEU A 480 18.62 16.90 -10.10
N GLY A 481 19.46 17.24 -9.12
CA GLY A 481 19.57 18.58 -8.54
C GLY A 481 18.81 18.81 -7.24
N ALA A 482 17.91 17.91 -6.84
CA ALA A 482 17.15 18.01 -5.58
C ALA A 482 17.90 17.41 -4.37
N LEU A 483 17.37 17.62 -3.16
CA LEU A 483 17.88 16.97 -1.93
C LEU A 483 17.87 15.44 -1.99
N SER A 484 16.80 14.85 -2.55
CA SER A 484 16.66 13.40 -2.66
C SER A 484 17.11 12.94 -4.06
N PRO A 485 18.09 12.02 -4.15
CA PRO A 485 18.45 11.37 -5.40
C PRO A 485 17.31 10.51 -5.96
N VAL A 486 17.38 10.20 -7.25
CA VAL A 486 16.30 9.54 -8.00
C VAL A 486 16.61 8.07 -8.24
N HIS A 487 15.69 7.19 -7.86
CA HIS A 487 15.83 5.74 -8.05
C HIS A 487 15.58 5.33 -9.50
N LEU A 488 16.53 4.61 -10.11
CA LEU A 488 16.41 4.10 -11.47
C LEU A 488 16.01 2.63 -11.47
N THR A 489 14.95 2.32 -12.21
CA THR A 489 14.45 0.95 -12.37
C THR A 489 14.24 0.60 -13.84
N TYR A 490 14.08 -0.70 -14.09
CA TYR A 490 13.92 -1.24 -15.43
C TYR A 490 12.88 -2.36 -15.43
N THR A 491 11.97 -2.31 -16.40
CA THR A 491 10.99 -3.37 -16.63
C THR A 491 11.25 -4.01 -18.00
N PRO A 492 11.68 -5.29 -18.06
CA PRO A 492 11.86 -5.98 -19.33
C PRO A 492 10.51 -6.25 -20.01
N PRO A 493 10.52 -6.65 -21.29
CA PRO A 493 9.31 -7.08 -21.99
C PRO A 493 8.53 -8.14 -21.22
N PRO A 494 7.19 -8.12 -21.32
CA PRO A 494 6.39 -9.19 -20.76
C PRO A 494 6.79 -10.51 -21.40
N GLY A 495 7.09 -11.52 -20.58
CA GLY A 495 7.23 -12.89 -21.07
C GLY A 495 5.86 -13.44 -21.49
N ALA A 496 5.83 -14.35 -22.46
CA ALA A 496 4.59 -15.02 -22.86
C ALA A 496 3.92 -15.66 -21.63
N GLY A 497 2.64 -15.36 -21.40
CA GLY A 497 1.85 -15.89 -20.28
C GLY A 497 2.25 -15.39 -18.88
N ALA A 498 3.22 -14.48 -18.73
CA ALA A 498 3.65 -14.00 -17.42
C ALA A 498 2.78 -12.82 -16.93
N PRO A 499 2.48 -12.72 -15.61
CA PRO A 499 1.81 -11.56 -15.05
C PRO A 499 2.64 -10.27 -15.23
N ALA A 500 1.98 -9.12 -15.10
CA ALA A 500 2.68 -7.83 -15.12
C ALA A 500 3.75 -7.83 -14.02
N ARG A 501 5.00 -7.51 -14.39
CA ARG A 501 6.13 -7.55 -13.47
C ARG A 501 6.27 -6.19 -12.79
N GLN A 502 6.58 -6.21 -11.50
CA GLN A 502 7.06 -5.01 -10.82
C GLN A 502 8.37 -4.54 -11.48
N PRO A 503 8.65 -3.22 -11.49
CA PRO A 503 9.95 -2.70 -11.89
C PRO A 503 11.09 -3.41 -11.14
N ARG A 504 12.16 -3.72 -11.87
CA ARG A 504 13.36 -4.36 -11.32
C ARG A 504 14.46 -3.32 -11.16
N GLU A 505 15.45 -3.65 -10.35
CA GLU A 505 16.62 -2.79 -10.21
C GLU A 505 17.40 -2.61 -11.51
N ALA A 506 17.86 -1.38 -11.77
CA ALA A 506 18.58 -1.01 -12.98
C ALA A 506 20.05 -1.48 -13.02
N THR A 507 20.40 -2.54 -12.26
CA THR A 507 21.78 -3.00 -12.09
C THR A 507 22.18 -4.16 -13.02
N GLY A 508 21.20 -4.86 -13.61
CA GLY A 508 21.46 -5.96 -14.55
C GLY A 508 21.89 -5.50 -15.95
N SER A 509 22.63 -6.33 -16.70
CA SER A 509 23.24 -5.95 -17.98
C SER A 509 22.25 -5.36 -18.99
N ARG A 510 21.07 -5.97 -19.16
CA ARG A 510 20.03 -5.46 -20.06
C ARG A 510 19.50 -4.09 -19.63
N ALA A 511 19.39 -3.85 -18.32
CA ALA A 511 18.98 -2.56 -17.79
C ALA A 511 20.05 -1.49 -18.04
N LEU A 512 21.33 -1.81 -17.81
CA LEU A 512 22.44 -0.88 -18.02
C LEU A 512 22.58 -0.48 -19.49
N VAL A 513 22.51 -1.43 -20.43
CA VAL A 513 22.53 -1.13 -21.87
C VAL A 513 21.33 -0.27 -22.27
N THR A 514 20.17 -0.49 -21.64
CA THR A 514 18.98 0.34 -21.88
C THR A 514 19.16 1.76 -21.36
N TRP A 515 19.61 1.90 -20.12
CA TRP A 515 19.88 3.19 -19.50
C TRP A 515 21.01 3.96 -20.19
N ALA A 516 22.02 3.29 -20.74
CA ALA A 516 23.09 3.94 -21.50
C ALA A 516 22.57 4.77 -22.68
N ARG A 517 21.45 4.36 -23.29
CA ARG A 517 20.84 5.09 -24.41
C ARG A 517 19.87 6.19 -23.94
N LEU A 518 19.33 6.06 -22.74
CA LEU A 518 18.30 6.95 -22.20
C LEU A 518 18.84 7.97 -21.19
N ALA A 519 20.03 7.77 -20.64
CA ALA A 519 20.58 8.57 -19.55
C ALA A 519 20.59 10.08 -19.88
N CYS A 520 20.92 10.45 -21.11
CA CYS A 520 20.94 11.84 -21.54
C CYS A 520 19.56 12.52 -21.52
N ARG A 521 18.47 11.77 -21.53
CA ARG A 521 17.11 12.31 -21.40
C ARG A 521 16.74 12.65 -19.96
N LEU A 522 17.44 12.08 -18.98
CA LEU A 522 17.22 12.39 -17.56
C LEU A 522 17.51 13.86 -17.23
N GLY A 523 18.31 14.55 -18.04
CA GLY A 523 18.57 15.98 -17.88
C GLY A 523 17.31 16.85 -17.95
N ALA A 524 16.30 16.42 -18.72
CA ALA A 524 15.02 17.13 -18.84
C ALA A 524 14.14 17.01 -17.58
N LEU A 525 14.49 16.11 -16.65
CA LEU A 525 13.75 15.84 -15.42
C LEU A 525 14.33 16.58 -14.20
N ARG A 526 15.33 17.43 -14.40
CA ARG A 526 16.01 18.15 -13.33
C ARG A 526 15.08 19.13 -12.63
N GLY A 527 15.15 19.14 -11.30
CA GLY A 527 14.37 20.06 -10.48
C GLY A 527 12.87 19.76 -10.40
N GLU A 528 12.36 18.71 -11.05
CA GLU A 528 10.92 18.40 -11.11
C GLU A 528 10.38 17.62 -9.90
N GLY A 529 11.20 17.42 -8.86
CA GLY A 529 10.79 16.67 -7.66
C GLY A 529 10.55 15.18 -7.94
N VAL A 530 11.34 14.62 -8.85
CA VAL A 530 11.27 13.20 -9.25
C VAL A 530 11.78 12.33 -8.10
N ARG A 531 11.03 11.27 -7.80
CA ARG A 531 11.35 10.22 -6.82
C ARG A 531 12.03 9.04 -7.50
N ALA A 532 11.46 8.57 -8.60
CA ALA A 532 11.93 7.39 -9.31
C ALA A 532 11.69 7.53 -10.82
N VAL A 533 12.53 6.86 -11.62
CA VAL A 533 12.31 6.71 -13.06
C VAL A 533 12.39 5.25 -13.43
N ASN A 534 11.32 4.73 -14.03
CA ASN A 534 11.26 3.39 -14.58
C ASN A 534 11.27 3.46 -16.10
N THR A 535 12.06 2.60 -16.75
CA THR A 535 11.94 2.40 -18.20
C THR A 535 11.41 0.99 -18.48
N TRP A 536 10.26 0.92 -19.14
CA TRP A 536 9.54 -0.30 -19.45
C TRP A 536 9.59 -0.59 -20.94
N ASP A 537 10.26 -1.67 -21.31
CA ASP A 537 10.18 -2.21 -22.67
C ASP A 537 8.82 -2.89 -22.85
N TYR A 538 7.91 -2.29 -23.60
CA TYR A 538 6.54 -2.78 -23.72
C TYR A 538 6.30 -3.60 -24.99
N ALA A 539 7.12 -3.43 -26.04
CA ALA A 539 7.02 -4.18 -27.28
C ALA A 539 8.37 -4.31 -27.98
N ALA A 540 8.56 -5.43 -28.70
CA ALA A 540 9.65 -5.64 -29.64
C ALA A 540 9.06 -5.74 -31.06
N GLN A 541 9.76 -5.19 -32.05
CA GLN A 541 9.29 -5.11 -33.43
C GLN A 541 10.41 -5.44 -34.40
N ARG A 542 10.17 -6.36 -35.33
CA ARG A 542 11.07 -6.58 -36.47
C ARG A 542 10.88 -5.46 -37.49
N LEU A 543 11.97 -4.78 -37.82
CA LEU A 543 11.98 -3.72 -38.81
C LEU A 543 12.10 -4.29 -40.24
N PRO A 544 11.36 -3.74 -41.23
CA PRO A 544 11.48 -4.13 -42.62
C PRO A 544 12.88 -3.92 -43.21
N GLU A 545 13.11 -4.50 -44.40
CA GLU A 545 14.24 -4.15 -45.26
C GLU A 545 15.62 -4.27 -44.57
N GLY A 546 15.77 -5.27 -43.70
CA GLY A 546 17.02 -5.53 -42.98
C GLY A 546 17.29 -4.57 -41.81
N GLY A 547 16.30 -3.78 -41.36
CA GLY A 547 16.46 -2.85 -40.25
C GLY A 547 16.71 -3.47 -38.87
N GLY A 548 16.62 -4.80 -38.74
CA GLY A 548 16.88 -5.54 -37.51
C GLY A 548 15.69 -5.53 -36.54
N GLU A 549 15.96 -5.63 -35.24
CA GLU A 549 14.94 -5.61 -34.18
C GLU A 549 14.96 -4.28 -33.43
N ALA A 550 13.79 -3.66 -33.31
CA ALA A 550 13.59 -2.46 -32.52
C ALA A 550 12.80 -2.77 -31.25
N VAL A 551 13.05 -2.00 -30.19
CA VAL A 551 12.36 -2.11 -28.91
C VAL A 551 11.67 -0.79 -28.60
N TRP A 552 10.38 -0.88 -28.32
CA TRP A 552 9.58 0.23 -27.85
C TRP A 552 9.60 0.27 -26.33
N ALA A 553 9.97 1.43 -25.80
CA ALA A 553 10.06 1.63 -24.36
C ALA A 553 9.26 2.85 -23.93
N CYS A 554 8.59 2.72 -22.79
CA CYS A 554 7.99 3.84 -22.09
C CYS A 554 8.81 4.13 -20.84
N THR A 555 9.35 5.35 -20.75
CA THR A 555 10.05 5.81 -19.57
C THR A 555 9.15 6.73 -18.79
N ARG A 556 8.93 6.41 -17.52
CA ARG A 556 8.05 7.12 -16.61
C ARG A 556 8.83 7.69 -15.44
N ALA A 557 8.67 8.98 -15.19
CA ALA A 557 9.18 9.68 -14.02
C ALA A 557 8.06 9.86 -13.00
N ASP A 558 8.17 9.20 -11.85
CA ASP A 558 7.32 9.36 -10.68
C ASP A 558 7.81 10.54 -9.85
N THR A 559 6.97 11.54 -9.59
CA THR A 559 7.29 12.64 -8.67
C THR A 559 6.80 12.35 -7.26
N TRP A 560 7.42 12.99 -6.25
CA TRP A 560 6.94 12.91 -4.86
C TRP A 560 5.51 13.47 -4.67
N ALA A 561 5.04 14.33 -5.58
CA ALA A 561 3.66 14.83 -5.57
C ALA A 561 2.63 13.84 -6.13
N GLY A 562 3.07 12.68 -6.64
CA GLY A 562 2.20 11.66 -7.24
C GLY A 562 1.93 11.84 -8.73
N ARG A 563 2.40 12.94 -9.35
CA ARG A 563 2.33 13.14 -10.81
C ARG A 563 3.31 12.21 -11.53
N GLY A 564 2.94 11.81 -12.73
CA GLY A 564 3.73 10.95 -13.59
C GLY A 564 3.93 11.51 -14.98
N ASP A 565 5.16 11.77 -15.35
CA ASP A 565 5.50 12.24 -16.69
C ASP A 565 6.14 11.09 -17.47
N VAL A 566 5.72 10.90 -18.72
CA VAL A 566 6.18 9.81 -19.56
C VAL A 566 6.73 10.29 -20.89
N PHE A 567 7.73 9.57 -21.38
CA PHE A 567 8.13 9.65 -22.78
C PHE A 567 8.30 8.25 -23.37
N LEU A 568 7.81 8.08 -24.59
CA LEU A 568 7.93 6.83 -25.34
C LEU A 568 9.06 6.97 -26.34
N SER A 569 9.78 5.88 -26.56
CA SER A 569 10.98 5.88 -27.37
C SER A 569 11.10 4.60 -28.20
N LEU A 570 11.65 4.74 -29.41
CA LEU A 570 11.94 3.63 -30.31
C LEU A 570 13.45 3.40 -30.35
N ARG A 571 13.89 2.28 -29.79
CA ARG A 571 15.31 1.87 -29.79
C ARG A 571 15.57 0.94 -30.96
N THR A 572 16.21 1.45 -32.00
CA THR A 572 16.66 0.66 -33.16
C THR A 572 18.07 0.07 -32.93
N PRO A 573 18.51 -0.90 -33.75
CA PRO A 573 19.90 -1.35 -33.72
C PRO A 573 20.86 -0.18 -33.95
N ALA A 574 21.93 -0.12 -33.16
CA ALA A 574 22.91 0.95 -33.24
C ALA A 574 24.33 0.39 -33.04
N ALA A 575 25.30 0.95 -33.77
CA ALA A 575 26.69 0.54 -33.69
C ALA A 575 27.36 0.88 -32.34
N ARG A 576 26.84 1.88 -31.63
CA ARG A 576 27.36 2.32 -30.32
C ARG A 576 26.37 1.98 -29.20
N PRO A 577 26.83 1.47 -28.05
CA PRO A 577 25.97 1.14 -26.92
C PRO A 577 25.13 2.32 -26.41
N ALA A 578 25.72 3.51 -26.33
CA ALA A 578 25.09 4.76 -25.85
C ALA A 578 24.56 5.66 -26.98
N ALA A 579 24.18 5.09 -28.12
CA ALA A 579 23.57 5.86 -29.20
C ALA A 579 22.26 6.52 -28.73
N PRO A 580 22.01 7.81 -29.05
CA PRO A 580 20.79 8.50 -28.65
C PRO A 580 19.54 7.78 -29.14
N VAL A 581 18.47 7.82 -28.34
CA VAL A 581 17.16 7.28 -28.72
C VAL A 581 16.24 8.39 -29.23
N GLU A 582 15.49 8.07 -30.27
CA GLU A 582 14.38 8.88 -30.76
C GLU A 582 13.19 8.79 -29.78
N VAL A 583 12.71 9.95 -29.36
CA VAL A 583 11.50 10.06 -28.54
C VAL A 583 10.33 10.29 -29.49
N VAL A 584 9.37 9.39 -29.45
CA VAL A 584 8.26 9.33 -30.40
C VAL A 584 6.98 9.97 -29.84
N ALA A 585 6.85 9.98 -28.50
CA ALA A 585 5.72 10.62 -27.81
C ALA A 585 6.10 11.06 -26.39
N ARG A 586 5.32 11.99 -25.84
CA ARG A 586 5.41 12.47 -24.46
C ARG A 586 4.02 12.76 -23.91
N ALA A 587 3.82 12.54 -22.62
CA ALA A 587 2.63 12.99 -21.92
C ALA A 587 3.00 13.30 -20.47
N ASP A 588 2.48 14.41 -19.96
CA ASP A 588 2.69 14.85 -18.59
C ASP A 588 1.44 14.56 -17.75
N ASP A 589 1.60 14.46 -16.44
CA ASP A 589 0.51 14.23 -15.47
C ASP A 589 -0.43 13.05 -15.86
N THR A 590 0.16 11.90 -16.20
CA THR A 590 -0.56 10.74 -16.72
C THR A 590 -0.35 9.47 -15.89
N ALA A 591 -1.37 8.60 -15.93
CA ALA A 591 -1.29 7.25 -15.39
C ALA A 591 -0.55 6.26 -16.32
N ALA A 592 -0.22 6.66 -17.55
CA ALA A 592 0.45 5.79 -18.52
C ALA A 592 1.73 5.16 -17.93
N CYS A 593 1.98 3.90 -18.29
CA CYS A 593 3.15 3.12 -17.87
C CYS A 593 3.27 2.94 -16.35
N SER A 594 2.14 3.03 -15.65
CA SER A 594 2.02 2.74 -14.23
C SER A 594 1.07 1.56 -14.00
N ARG A 595 0.95 1.13 -12.73
CA ARG A 595 -0.07 0.14 -12.32
C ARG A 595 -1.51 0.56 -12.65
N PHE A 596 -1.76 1.86 -12.84
CA PHE A 596 -3.08 2.42 -13.14
C PHE A 596 -3.31 2.69 -14.63
N GLY A 597 -2.24 2.77 -15.43
CA GLY A 597 -2.30 2.94 -16.89
C GLY A 597 -1.39 1.92 -17.56
N GLN A 598 -1.84 0.67 -17.59
CA GLN A 598 -1.02 -0.48 -17.97
C GLN A 598 -0.91 -0.70 -19.49
N HIS A 599 -1.64 0.10 -20.28
CA HIS A 599 -1.71 -0.03 -21.73
C HIS A 599 -1.26 1.25 -22.40
N VAL A 600 -0.36 1.11 -23.37
CA VAL A 600 0.17 2.22 -24.16
C VAL A 600 0.27 1.80 -25.63
N VAL A 601 0.16 2.80 -26.50
CA VAL A 601 0.39 2.69 -27.94
C VAL A 601 1.09 3.95 -28.44
N ALA A 602 2.05 3.77 -29.35
CA ALA A 602 2.71 4.86 -30.06
C ALA A 602 2.99 4.49 -31.51
N GLY A 603 3.02 5.52 -32.35
CA GLY A 603 3.53 5.47 -33.72
C GLY A 603 4.87 6.17 -33.85
N ALA A 604 5.62 5.79 -34.88
CA ALA A 604 6.87 6.44 -35.24
C ALA A 604 7.03 6.44 -36.76
N ARG A 605 7.78 7.41 -37.28
CA ARG A 605 8.31 7.33 -38.63
C ARG A 605 9.71 6.77 -38.59
N TRP A 606 10.05 5.96 -39.57
CA TRP A 606 11.38 5.39 -39.66
C TRP A 606 11.79 5.23 -41.12
N LYS A 607 13.04 5.59 -41.42
CA LYS A 607 13.65 5.38 -42.73
C LYS A 607 14.48 4.11 -42.71
N SER A 608 14.20 3.22 -43.66
CA SER A 608 14.92 1.95 -43.77
C SER A 608 16.36 2.15 -44.23
N PRO A 609 17.24 1.15 -44.02
CA PRO A 609 18.58 1.16 -44.61
C PRO A 609 18.59 1.24 -46.14
N GLN A 610 17.47 0.85 -46.79
CA GLN A 610 17.29 0.93 -48.24
C GLN A 610 16.71 2.29 -48.70
N GLY A 611 16.51 3.23 -47.77
CA GLY A 611 16.08 4.59 -48.05
C GLY A 611 14.56 4.82 -48.10
N HIS A 612 13.76 3.80 -47.79
CA HIS A 612 12.30 3.88 -47.84
C HIS A 612 11.69 4.30 -46.51
N TRP A 613 10.64 5.12 -46.56
CA TRP A 613 9.93 5.57 -45.36
C TRP A 613 8.84 4.59 -44.95
N TYR A 614 8.76 4.35 -43.64
CA TYR A 614 7.76 3.50 -43.01
C TYR A 614 7.09 4.24 -41.85
N ALA A 615 5.78 4.05 -41.76
CA ALA A 615 5.06 4.25 -40.51
C ALA A 615 5.14 2.95 -39.70
N LEU A 616 5.66 3.08 -38.48
CA LEU A 616 5.72 2.01 -37.50
C LEU A 616 4.72 2.32 -36.39
N GLY A 617 4.23 1.29 -35.72
CA GLY A 617 3.55 1.48 -34.45
C GLY A 617 3.56 0.21 -33.63
N ALA A 618 3.50 0.40 -32.32
CA ALA A 618 3.47 -0.68 -31.37
C ALA A 618 2.58 -0.36 -30.17
N GLY A 619 1.86 -1.39 -29.74
CA GLY A 619 1.05 -1.42 -28.54
C GLY A 619 1.62 -2.38 -27.49
N SER A 620 1.29 -2.11 -26.23
CA SER A 620 1.59 -3.04 -25.12
C SER A 620 0.85 -4.38 -25.27
N ARG A 621 1.22 -5.39 -24.47
CA ARG A 621 0.79 -6.80 -24.60
C ARG A 621 -0.71 -7.10 -24.77
N GLN A 622 -1.61 -6.21 -24.33
CA GLN A 622 -3.06 -6.43 -24.45
C GLN A 622 -3.64 -5.92 -25.78
N VAL A 623 -2.82 -5.26 -26.60
CA VAL A 623 -3.22 -4.78 -27.92
C VAL A 623 -3.34 -5.96 -28.89
N THR A 624 -4.52 -6.08 -29.50
CA THR A 624 -4.86 -7.15 -30.46
C THR A 624 -4.92 -6.64 -31.90
N ALA A 625 -5.12 -5.34 -32.10
CA ALA A 625 -5.07 -4.71 -33.41
C ALA A 625 -4.66 -3.22 -33.29
N LEU A 626 -4.05 -2.71 -34.35
CA LEU A 626 -3.66 -1.31 -34.49
C LEU A 626 -4.33 -0.72 -35.74
N THR A 627 -4.96 0.44 -35.60
CA THR A 627 -5.57 1.17 -36.70
C THR A 627 -4.79 2.44 -36.96
N THR A 628 -4.33 2.60 -38.20
CA THR A 628 -3.69 3.81 -38.70
C THR A 628 -4.70 4.69 -39.42
N SER A 629 -4.56 6.01 -39.28
CA SER A 629 -5.32 7.00 -40.07
C SER A 629 -4.44 8.19 -40.47
N GLY A 630 -4.85 8.89 -41.54
CA GLY A 630 -4.13 10.04 -42.12
C GLY A 630 -3.42 9.65 -43.42
N ALA A 631 -2.13 9.98 -43.52
CA ALA A 631 -1.28 9.69 -44.69
C ALA A 631 -1.16 8.19 -45.00
N VAL A 632 -1.40 7.34 -44.00
CA VAL A 632 -1.61 5.91 -44.17
C VAL A 632 -2.84 5.51 -43.38
N SER A 633 -3.74 4.76 -44.00
CA SER A 633 -4.98 4.30 -43.37
C SER A 633 -5.13 2.79 -43.52
N GLY A 634 -5.59 2.13 -42.46
CA GLY A 634 -5.74 0.68 -42.44
C GLY A 634 -5.78 0.10 -41.03
N THR A 635 -6.19 -1.16 -40.93
CA THR A 635 -6.21 -1.93 -39.68
C THR A 635 -5.24 -3.09 -39.80
N HIS A 636 -4.36 -3.21 -38.81
CA HIS A 636 -3.26 -4.15 -38.74
C HIS A 636 -3.48 -5.10 -37.57
N PRO A 637 -3.60 -6.42 -37.78
CA PRO A 637 -3.73 -7.37 -36.69
C PRO A 637 -2.42 -7.47 -35.88
N GLY A 638 -2.55 -7.69 -34.58
CA GLY A 638 -1.41 -7.81 -33.66
C GLY A 638 -1.03 -6.51 -32.96
N ALA A 639 0.07 -6.59 -32.19
CA ALA A 639 0.55 -5.50 -31.35
C ALA A 639 1.58 -4.59 -32.02
N THR A 640 1.96 -4.86 -33.28
CA THR A 640 2.92 -4.03 -34.03
C THR A 640 2.54 -3.98 -35.51
N PHE A 641 2.79 -2.85 -36.18
CA PHE A 641 2.71 -2.76 -37.64
C PHE A 641 3.91 -2.02 -38.22
N ALA A 642 4.24 -2.33 -39.47
CA ALA A 642 5.19 -1.57 -40.28
C ALA A 642 4.64 -1.48 -41.71
N VAL A 643 4.31 -0.27 -42.14
CA VAL A 643 3.72 -0.02 -43.47
C VAL A 643 4.48 1.08 -44.18
N ARG A 644 4.66 0.93 -45.49
CA ARG A 644 5.29 1.96 -46.31
C ARG A 644 4.46 3.24 -46.22
N ALA A 645 5.14 4.35 -46.03
CA ALA A 645 4.51 5.66 -45.86
C ALA A 645 5.27 6.71 -46.69
N PRO A 646 4.60 7.79 -47.12
CA PRO A 646 5.31 8.98 -47.60
C PRO A 646 6.21 9.56 -46.49
N GLU A 647 7.23 10.33 -46.92
CA GLU A 647 8.15 11.03 -46.01
C GLU A 647 7.38 11.91 -45.01
N ASP A 648 6.36 12.63 -45.49
CA ASP A 648 5.57 13.59 -44.71
C ASP A 648 4.09 13.19 -44.53
N GLY A 649 3.36 13.96 -43.71
CA GLY A 649 1.92 13.84 -43.47
C GLY A 649 1.54 13.32 -42.07
N PRO A 650 0.33 13.51 -41.54
CA PRO A 650 0.00 12.97 -40.21
C PRO A 650 -0.26 11.45 -40.29
N VAL A 651 0.31 10.69 -39.37
CA VAL A 651 -0.10 9.30 -39.09
C VAL A 651 -0.51 9.22 -37.63
N ARG A 652 -1.77 8.86 -37.39
CA ARG A 652 -2.32 8.62 -36.05
C ARG A 652 -2.52 7.13 -35.85
N VAL A 653 -2.20 6.65 -34.65
CA VAL A 653 -2.36 5.25 -34.27
C VAL A 653 -3.41 5.14 -33.16
N ARG A 654 -4.33 4.20 -33.33
CA ARG A 654 -5.24 3.75 -32.27
C ARG A 654 -5.09 2.25 -32.08
N ALA A 655 -5.18 1.78 -30.85
CA ALA A 655 -5.14 0.37 -30.53
C ALA A 655 -6.53 -0.15 -30.14
N ARG A 656 -6.77 -1.44 -30.42
CA ARG A 656 -7.87 -2.23 -29.84
C ARG A 656 -7.29 -3.24 -28.86
N LEU A 657 -7.86 -3.31 -27.67
CA LEU A 657 -7.46 -4.22 -26.61
C LEU A 657 -8.22 -5.55 -26.67
N GLY A 658 -7.71 -6.58 -25.98
CA GLY A 658 -8.34 -7.91 -25.92
C GLY A 658 -9.73 -7.92 -25.27
N ASN A 659 -10.04 -6.93 -24.44
CA ASN A 659 -11.37 -6.71 -23.84
C ASN A 659 -12.33 -5.91 -24.74
N GLY A 660 -11.90 -5.51 -25.94
CA GLY A 660 -12.69 -4.72 -26.88
C GLY A 660 -12.58 -3.20 -26.74
N GLU A 661 -11.94 -2.70 -25.68
CA GLU A 661 -11.71 -1.26 -25.49
C GLU A 661 -10.72 -0.71 -26.53
N THR A 662 -10.85 0.58 -26.82
CA THR A 662 -9.93 1.32 -27.68
C THR A 662 -9.01 2.20 -26.86
N LEU A 663 -7.75 2.31 -27.31
CA LEU A 663 -6.74 3.14 -26.69
C LEU A 663 -6.14 4.08 -27.74
N ASP A 664 -6.14 5.38 -27.46
CA ASP A 664 -5.49 6.38 -28.31
C ASP A 664 -3.98 6.45 -28.04
N GLU A 665 -3.26 7.00 -29.02
CA GLU A 665 -1.82 7.24 -28.94
C GLU A 665 -1.45 8.15 -27.76
N VAL A 666 -0.39 7.79 -27.03
CA VAL A 666 0.08 8.60 -25.90
C VAL A 666 0.49 9.99 -26.40
N GLY A 667 0.02 11.04 -25.72
CA GLY A 667 0.45 12.41 -25.97
C GLY A 667 -0.20 13.11 -27.16
N ARG A 668 -1.35 12.61 -27.64
CA ARG A 668 -2.08 13.21 -28.77
C ARG A 668 -3.57 13.31 -28.55
#